data_AF-A0A2V7VNM5-F1
#
_entry.id   AF-A0A2V7VNM5-F1
#
_cell.length_a   1.000
_cell.length_b   1.000
_cell.length_c   1.000
_cell.angle_alpha   90.00
_cell.angle_beta   90.00
_cell.angle_gamma   90.00
#
_symmetry.space_group_name_H-M   'P 1'
#
loop_
_entity.id
_entity.type
_entity.pdbx_description
1 polymer ?
#
loop_
_entity_poly.entity_id
_entity_poly.type
_entity_poly.pdbx_seq_one_letter_code
_entity_poly.pdbx_strand_id
1 'polypeptide(L)'
;MRRTVPARRRSRGAALLLAAFLGSALAGARPAAPPAAPAGTEAVGFDPARLARIDGLVAEAIRARQLPGAVLLVGRGDRVPLLRAYGHRALVPAVEPMTTDTVFDLASLTKVVATTTSVMILVEEGRLRLSDPVSAYVRGFERYGKGAITLRQLLTHTSGLRPDLDLADPWTGYETAIARAVEEVPTSAPGERFVYSDVNFILLGEVVARASGVGLDRFARQRIFGPLGMRETLFNPPAALASRIAPTEPCAGLGCPPGPMLRGVVHDPTARRMGGVAGHAGLFSTAADLSRFCRMLLHGGRLGAARILSPLAVAKMTSPATPPEMADARGFGWDFDSRFSSNAGELFPVGSFGHTGFTGTSLWIDPLTGVSVVFLSSRLHPDGKGDVTPLRARVATAVASAVVDPGPPAALREAGFARGDFGPAARPPGPPREATVVQAGIDMLRSAGFALLRGKRLALVASPAAADRTGAGTAELLRGADGVELVRSLAVESVSTAGAEAWGGVDTMVVDLAGAGDRSEAAAISALLRQAAKRKLAVVLLDRPNPIDGFQIEGAAGDLGLPARHGMTAGELARFLNADSGIDADLRVVPMKGWRREQWFDETGLPWIDPAPDLRTLPAAMLHPGFRALEDTSVSVGRGTDHPFEQVGAPWVDGPRLAEALRARGLPGARAYPVRFTPAAGRYAGEACGGVFLVVTDRAALRPVRVALEIASALRRLFGLRYEMSGAEPLGGSKEALARLEGGEDPARIAAGWAADEARWRLRRAPHLLYP
;
A
#
# COMPACT_ATOMS: atom_id res chain seq x y z
N MET A 1 41.02 3.67 78.14
CA MET A 1 41.60 5.03 78.11
C MET A 1 40.82 5.84 77.08
N ARG A 2 39.82 6.65 77.49
CA ARG A 2 39.89 8.12 77.66
C ARG A 2 40.53 8.80 76.43
N ARG A 3 39.83 9.62 75.64
CA ARG A 3 39.25 10.90 76.07
C ARG A 3 37.98 11.33 75.31
N THR A 4 37.16 12.01 76.09
CA THR A 4 35.87 12.66 75.89
C THR A 4 36.02 14.19 75.64
N VAL A 5 35.18 14.76 74.75
CA VAL A 5 34.23 15.91 74.98
C VAL A 5 34.86 17.33 75.21
N PRO A 6 34.18 18.53 75.15
CA PRO A 6 32.77 18.94 74.84
C PRO A 6 32.52 20.17 73.91
N ALA A 7 31.22 20.39 73.68
CA ALA A 7 30.51 21.60 73.21
C ALA A 7 30.48 22.82 74.17
N ARG A 8 30.08 24.00 73.65
CA ARG A 8 29.41 25.13 74.36
C ARG A 8 28.56 25.95 73.35
N ARG A 9 27.22 26.05 73.54
CA ARG A 9 26.41 27.12 74.22
C ARG A 9 26.31 28.42 73.41
N ARG A 10 25.25 29.24 73.37
CA ARG A 10 23.82 29.28 73.77
C ARG A 10 23.42 30.77 73.57
N SER A 11 22.23 31.07 73.04
CA SER A 11 21.33 32.20 73.41
C SER A 11 20.33 32.45 72.26
N ARG A 12 19.07 32.89 72.39
CA ARG A 12 17.98 33.05 73.40
C ARG A 12 17.11 34.21 72.85
N GLY A 13 15.77 34.07 72.90
CA GLY A 13 14.76 35.12 72.60
C GLY A 13 13.84 34.69 71.44
N ALA A 14 12.57 34.28 71.54
CA ALA A 14 11.39 34.69 72.34
C ALA A 14 10.98 36.16 72.08
N ALA A 15 9.74 36.57 71.75
CA ALA A 15 8.46 35.92 71.45
C ALA A 15 7.41 37.01 71.05
N LEU A 16 6.22 36.59 70.55
CA LEU A 16 4.90 37.29 70.46
C LEU A 16 4.73 38.50 69.49
N LEU A 17 3.57 38.87 68.92
CA LEU A 17 2.22 38.32 68.57
C LEU A 17 1.47 39.44 67.76
N LEU A 18 0.57 39.06 66.84
CA LEU A 18 -0.64 39.76 66.29
C LEU A 18 -0.51 41.19 65.71
N ALA A 19 -1.26 41.68 64.71
CA ALA A 19 -2.30 41.19 63.79
C ALA A 19 -2.60 42.34 62.78
N ALA A 20 -2.97 42.04 61.53
CA ALA A 20 -3.91 42.87 60.73
C ALA A 20 -4.31 42.21 59.40
N PHE A 21 -5.58 41.78 59.36
CA PHE A 21 -6.57 41.60 58.30
C PHE A 21 -6.25 41.73 56.77
N LEU A 22 -6.71 40.68 56.07
CA LEU A 22 -7.45 40.57 54.79
C LEU A 22 -6.98 41.28 53.49
N GLY A 23 -6.79 40.45 52.45
CA GLY A 23 -6.79 40.88 51.04
C GLY A 23 -6.34 39.79 50.05
N SER A 24 -7.28 38.94 49.62
CA SER A 24 -7.34 38.16 48.36
C SER A 24 -6.16 38.21 47.36
N ALA A 25 -5.61 37.04 47.00
CA ALA A 25 -5.48 36.54 45.62
C ALA A 25 -4.81 35.14 45.58
N LEU A 26 -5.50 34.16 45.01
CA LEU A 26 -4.91 32.91 44.53
C LEU A 26 -3.95 33.22 43.37
N ALA A 27 -2.67 32.87 43.50
CA ALA A 27 -1.74 32.81 42.38
C ALA A 27 -1.01 31.45 42.42
N GLY A 28 -1.29 30.62 41.41
CA GLY A 28 -0.80 29.26 41.28
C GLY A 28 0.72 29.16 41.20
N ALA A 29 1.24 28.09 41.80
CA ALA A 29 2.61 27.65 41.60
C ALA A 29 2.85 27.37 40.11
N ARG A 30 3.76 28.12 39.49
CA ARG A 30 4.21 27.90 38.12
C ARG A 30 4.86 26.51 38.01
N PRO A 31 4.50 25.67 37.03
CA PRO A 31 5.25 24.46 36.75
C PRO A 31 6.67 24.82 36.34
N ALA A 32 7.65 24.06 36.83
CA ALA A 32 9.05 24.19 36.45
C ALA A 32 9.20 24.05 34.93
N ALA A 33 10.00 24.94 34.33
CA ALA A 33 10.27 24.92 32.89
C ALA A 33 10.94 23.60 32.48
N PRO A 34 10.60 23.03 31.31
CA PRO A 34 11.27 21.84 30.79
C PRO A 34 12.77 22.12 30.57
N PRO A 35 13.64 21.12 30.74
CA PRO A 35 15.08 21.29 30.49
C PRO A 35 15.32 21.75 29.05
N ALA A 36 16.20 22.73 28.88
CA ALA A 36 16.59 23.26 27.57
C ALA A 36 17.08 22.14 26.65
N ALA A 37 16.68 22.19 25.38
CA ALA A 37 17.13 21.24 24.36
C ALA A 37 18.66 21.23 24.28
N PRO A 38 19.31 20.07 24.07
CA PRO A 38 20.76 20.03 23.88
C PRO A 38 21.14 20.91 22.69
N ALA A 39 22.09 21.81 22.91
CA ALA A 39 22.62 22.68 21.85
C ALA A 39 23.09 21.81 20.68
N GLY A 40 22.46 22.00 19.50
CA GLY A 40 22.89 21.34 18.26
C GLY A 40 21.79 20.65 17.44
N THR A 41 20.54 20.54 17.91
CA THR A 41 19.45 19.88 17.15
C THR A 41 19.03 20.64 15.88
N GLU A 42 19.01 21.98 15.91
CA GLU A 42 18.78 22.82 14.73
C GLU A 42 19.89 22.67 13.69
N ALA A 43 21.13 22.49 14.15
CA ALA A 43 22.30 22.28 13.29
C ALA A 43 22.33 20.89 12.60
N VAL A 44 21.35 20.02 12.90
CA VAL A 44 21.10 18.74 12.21
C VAL A 44 19.76 18.76 11.45
N GLY A 45 19.16 19.94 11.29
CA GLY A 45 17.92 20.13 10.54
C GLY A 45 16.65 19.59 11.23
N PHE A 46 16.62 19.60 12.56
CA PHE A 46 15.40 19.35 13.33
C PHE A 46 14.91 20.60 14.06
N ASP A 47 13.61 20.85 14.04
CA ASP A 47 12.91 21.79 14.91
C ASP A 47 12.91 21.24 16.36
N PRO A 48 13.61 21.89 17.30
CA PRO A 48 13.74 21.39 18.67
C PRO A 48 12.41 21.35 19.42
N ALA A 49 11.53 22.32 19.15
CA ALA A 49 10.24 22.42 19.81
C ALA A 49 9.27 21.32 19.35
N ARG A 50 9.30 20.96 18.06
CA ARG A 50 8.54 19.81 17.54
C ARG A 50 9.08 18.49 18.07
N LEU A 51 10.41 18.32 18.09
CA LEU A 51 11.05 17.10 18.58
C LEU A 51 10.78 16.87 20.08
N ALA A 52 10.73 17.93 20.89
CA ALA A 52 10.40 17.86 22.32
C ALA A 52 8.98 17.34 22.60
N ARG A 53 8.04 17.40 21.63
CA ARG A 53 6.67 16.87 21.81
C ARG A 53 6.65 15.36 22.05
N ILE A 54 7.69 14.65 21.61
CA ILE A 54 7.80 13.20 21.77
C ILE A 54 7.80 12.78 23.24
N ASP A 55 8.37 13.60 24.13
CA ASP A 55 8.40 13.33 25.57
C ASP A 55 6.99 13.18 26.15
N GLY A 56 6.06 14.04 25.70
CA GLY A 56 4.66 13.99 26.11
C GLY A 56 3.99 12.69 25.66
N LEU A 57 4.26 12.23 24.44
CA LEU A 57 3.68 11.00 23.87
C LEU A 57 4.11 9.77 24.68
N VAL A 58 5.41 9.64 24.98
CA VAL A 58 5.93 8.50 25.72
C VAL A 58 5.50 8.54 27.19
N ALA A 59 5.49 9.73 27.81
CA ALA A 59 5.02 9.89 29.19
C ALA A 59 3.52 9.57 29.32
N GLU A 60 2.70 9.96 28.34
CA GLU A 60 1.28 9.61 28.27
C GLU A 60 1.09 8.09 28.20
N ALA A 61 1.81 7.42 27.30
CA ALA A 61 1.72 5.97 27.16
C ALA A 61 2.16 5.21 28.42
N ILE A 62 3.18 5.70 29.13
CA ILE A 62 3.59 5.16 30.44
C ILE A 62 2.47 5.34 31.48
N ARG A 63 1.86 6.53 31.57
CA ARG A 63 0.73 6.79 32.47
C ARG A 63 -0.47 5.89 32.15
N ALA A 64 -0.72 5.66 30.87
CA ALA A 64 -1.76 4.77 30.36
C ALA A 64 -1.41 3.27 30.53
N ARG A 65 -0.25 2.93 31.11
CA ARG A 65 0.24 1.56 31.32
C ARG A 65 0.35 0.75 30.02
N GLN A 66 0.57 1.41 28.89
CA GLN A 66 0.84 0.77 27.61
C GLN A 66 2.25 0.15 27.57
N LEU A 67 3.15 0.66 28.40
CA LEU A 67 4.51 0.18 28.62
C LEU A 67 5.05 0.75 29.96
N PRO A 68 5.99 0.06 30.63
CA PRO A 68 6.70 0.63 31.79
C PRO A 68 7.75 1.69 31.43
N GLY A 69 8.40 1.54 30.27
CA GLY A 69 9.47 2.42 29.84
C GLY A 69 10.04 2.05 28.47
N ALA A 70 10.81 2.98 27.90
CA ALA A 70 11.41 2.86 26.58
C ALA A 70 12.72 3.63 26.45
N VAL A 71 13.54 3.24 25.47
CA VAL A 71 14.65 4.03 24.94
C VAL A 71 14.30 4.43 23.50
N LEU A 72 14.35 5.73 23.22
CA LEU A 72 14.19 6.29 21.88
C LEU A 72 15.52 6.89 21.43
N LEU A 73 15.94 6.52 20.22
CA LEU A 73 17.02 7.16 19.49
C LEU A 73 16.51 7.65 18.13
N VAL A 74 16.78 8.91 17.82
CA VAL A 74 16.56 9.52 16.51
C VAL A 74 17.92 9.90 15.94
N GLY A 75 18.24 9.37 14.76
CA GLY A 75 19.44 9.68 14.01
C GLY A 75 19.11 10.46 12.74
N ARG A 76 20.06 11.26 12.26
CA ARG A 76 20.02 11.83 10.91
C ARG A 76 21.41 11.95 10.32
N GLY A 77 21.64 11.25 9.21
CA GLY A 77 22.99 10.99 8.71
C GLY A 77 23.88 10.43 9.83
N ASP A 78 25.02 11.07 10.08
CA ASP A 78 25.96 10.64 11.11
C ASP A 78 25.66 11.11 12.53
N ARG A 79 24.63 11.94 12.73
CA ARG A 79 24.34 12.57 14.02
C ARG A 79 23.15 11.91 14.73
N VAL A 80 23.16 12.01 16.06
CA VAL A 80 22.09 11.49 16.94
C VAL A 80 21.51 12.67 17.74
N PRO A 81 20.57 13.44 17.16
CA PRO A 81 19.95 14.59 17.82
C PRO A 81 19.12 14.22 19.07
N LEU A 82 18.65 12.97 19.18
CA LEU A 82 17.91 12.50 20.35
C LEU A 82 18.35 11.08 20.73
N LEU A 83 18.76 10.92 21.98
CA LEU A 83 18.86 9.63 22.66
C LEU A 83 18.32 9.81 24.06
N ARG A 84 17.21 9.15 24.39
CA ARG A 84 16.53 9.35 25.67
C ARG A 84 15.95 8.05 26.22
N ALA A 85 16.02 7.91 27.54
CA ALA A 85 15.38 6.85 28.31
C ALA A 85 14.16 7.41 29.06
N TYR A 86 13.09 6.63 29.09
CA TYR A 86 11.82 6.98 29.72
C TYR A 86 11.36 5.85 30.64
N GLY A 87 10.82 6.21 31.81
CA GLY A 87 10.19 5.26 32.73
C GLY A 87 11.15 4.22 33.31
N HIS A 88 10.68 2.98 33.39
CA HIS A 88 11.35 1.88 34.07
C HIS A 88 11.58 0.71 33.13
N ARG A 89 12.73 0.02 33.26
CA ARG A 89 12.97 -1.23 32.53
C ARG A 89 12.27 -2.42 33.19
N ALA A 90 12.04 -2.33 34.50
CA ALA A 90 11.31 -3.33 35.28
C ALA A 90 10.50 -2.64 36.37
N LEU A 91 9.29 -3.15 36.63
CA LEU A 91 8.46 -2.78 37.78
C LEU A 91 8.45 -3.86 38.87
N VAL A 92 8.74 -5.10 38.48
CA VAL A 92 8.76 -6.28 39.35
C VAL A 92 9.91 -7.20 38.91
N PRO A 93 10.51 -7.99 39.82
CA PRO A 93 10.25 -8.01 41.27
C PRO A 93 10.72 -6.74 41.98
N ALA A 94 11.56 -5.93 41.33
CA ALA A 94 11.98 -4.62 41.80
C ALA A 94 11.74 -3.57 40.71
N VAL A 95 11.54 -2.32 41.14
CA VAL A 95 11.45 -1.17 40.23
C VAL A 95 12.87 -0.78 39.83
N GLU A 96 13.18 -0.89 38.54
CA GLU A 96 14.49 -0.57 37.98
C GLU A 96 14.35 0.55 36.94
N PRO A 97 15.06 1.69 37.09
CA PRO A 97 14.97 2.80 36.14
C PRO A 97 15.46 2.39 34.75
N MET A 98 14.81 2.93 33.73
CA MET A 98 15.26 2.80 32.34
C MET A 98 16.52 3.64 32.12
N THR A 99 17.52 3.08 31.44
CA THR A 99 18.75 3.80 31.06
C THR A 99 19.01 3.65 29.56
N THR A 100 19.72 4.60 28.94
CA THR A 100 19.95 4.63 27.49
C THR A 100 20.79 3.46 26.97
N ASP A 101 21.50 2.79 27.87
CA ASP A 101 22.32 1.61 27.65
C ASP A 101 21.57 0.30 27.97
N THR A 102 20.25 0.35 28.21
CA THR A 102 19.44 -0.85 28.42
C THR A 102 19.48 -1.75 27.18
N VAL A 103 19.66 -3.05 27.41
CA VAL A 103 19.67 -4.08 26.37
C VAL A 103 18.27 -4.68 26.27
N PHE A 104 17.73 -4.77 25.06
CA PHE A 104 16.39 -5.29 24.80
C PHE A 104 16.45 -6.56 23.96
N ASP A 105 15.55 -7.50 24.23
CA ASP A 105 15.20 -8.53 23.25
C ASP A 105 14.56 -7.85 22.04
N LEU A 106 15.15 -8.03 20.87
CA LEU A 106 14.71 -7.37 19.64
C LEU A 106 13.59 -8.08 18.91
N ALA A 107 13.24 -9.31 19.31
CA ALA A 107 12.27 -10.15 18.61
C ALA A 107 12.53 -10.13 17.08
N SER A 108 11.50 -9.83 16.29
CA SER A 108 11.55 -9.86 14.83
C SER A 108 12.50 -8.84 14.16
N LEU A 109 13.10 -7.87 14.86
CA LEU A 109 14.20 -7.11 14.23
C LEU A 109 15.40 -8.01 13.90
N THR A 110 15.52 -9.18 14.55
CA THR A 110 16.49 -10.23 14.22
C THR A 110 16.47 -10.56 12.72
N LYS A 111 15.29 -10.60 12.11
CA LYS A 111 15.09 -10.90 10.68
C LYS A 111 15.93 -9.99 9.80
N VAL A 112 15.84 -8.67 10.01
CA VAL A 112 16.50 -7.69 9.15
C VAL A 112 17.94 -7.40 9.58
N VAL A 113 18.20 -7.34 10.89
CA VAL A 113 19.51 -6.99 11.43
C VAL A 113 20.53 -8.13 11.27
N ALA A 114 20.12 -9.38 11.53
CA ALA A 114 21.01 -10.54 11.42
C ALA A 114 20.80 -11.30 10.09
N THR A 115 19.59 -11.80 9.86
CA THR A 115 19.35 -12.84 8.84
C THR A 115 19.39 -12.31 7.43
N THR A 116 18.55 -11.32 7.08
CA THR A 116 18.54 -10.67 5.77
C THR A 116 19.91 -10.14 5.41
N THR A 117 20.56 -9.41 6.33
CA THR A 117 21.87 -8.83 6.08
C THR A 117 22.91 -9.92 5.79
N SER A 118 22.88 -11.04 6.53
CA SER A 118 23.77 -12.18 6.29
C SER A 118 23.51 -12.84 4.92
N VAL A 119 22.25 -13.01 4.54
CA VAL A 119 21.88 -13.54 3.21
C VAL A 119 22.39 -12.62 2.10
N MET A 120 22.22 -11.30 2.24
CA MET A 120 22.69 -10.35 1.23
C MET A 120 24.22 -10.30 1.12
N ILE A 121 24.98 -10.45 2.21
CA ILE A 121 26.44 -10.61 2.17
C ILE A 121 26.81 -11.85 1.35
N LEU A 122 26.15 -12.98 1.58
CA LEU A 122 26.42 -14.22 0.85
C LEU A 122 26.00 -14.14 -0.62
N VAL A 123 25.00 -13.32 -0.96
CA VAL A 123 24.66 -13.00 -2.36
C VAL A 123 25.78 -12.20 -3.02
N GLU A 124 26.36 -11.19 -2.36
CA GLU A 124 27.49 -10.43 -2.91
C GLU A 124 28.75 -11.30 -3.12
N GLU A 125 28.95 -12.28 -2.25
CA GLU A 125 30.03 -13.26 -2.36
C GLU A 125 29.79 -14.31 -3.46
N GLY A 126 28.64 -14.26 -4.15
CA GLY A 126 28.26 -15.25 -5.17
C GLY A 126 27.96 -16.64 -4.60
N ARG A 127 27.78 -16.76 -3.28
CA ARG A 127 27.49 -18.03 -2.59
C ARG A 127 26.01 -18.37 -2.56
N LEU A 128 25.16 -17.36 -2.74
CA LEU A 128 23.70 -17.49 -2.87
C LEU A 128 23.21 -16.70 -4.09
N ARG A 129 22.17 -17.19 -4.74
CA ARG A 129 21.32 -16.37 -5.62
C ARG A 129 19.92 -16.29 -5.02
N LEU A 130 19.30 -15.12 -5.12
CA LEU A 130 17.94 -14.91 -4.61
C LEU A 130 16.90 -15.82 -5.30
N SER A 131 17.17 -16.25 -6.53
CA SER A 131 16.36 -17.20 -7.29
C SER A 131 16.67 -18.66 -6.99
N ASP A 132 17.67 -18.96 -6.15
CA ASP A 132 17.96 -20.35 -5.82
C ASP A 132 16.79 -20.97 -5.06
N PRO A 133 16.44 -22.23 -5.36
CA PRO A 133 15.48 -22.96 -4.58
C PRO A 133 16.05 -23.25 -3.19
N VAL A 134 15.20 -23.21 -2.16
CA VAL A 134 15.60 -23.50 -0.77
C VAL A 134 16.18 -24.91 -0.63
N SER A 135 15.69 -25.87 -1.43
CA SER A 135 16.15 -27.26 -1.47
C SER A 135 17.61 -27.42 -1.91
N ALA A 136 18.22 -26.40 -2.54
CA ALA A 136 19.65 -26.39 -2.84
C ALA A 136 20.53 -26.35 -1.57
N TYR A 137 19.98 -25.88 -0.44
CA TYR A 137 20.70 -25.68 0.81
C TYR A 137 20.14 -26.53 1.96
N VAL A 138 18.81 -26.67 2.02
CA VAL A 138 18.10 -27.41 3.07
C VAL A 138 17.58 -28.73 2.50
N ARG A 139 18.27 -29.82 2.83
CA ARG A 139 17.95 -31.17 2.33
C ARG A 139 16.53 -31.59 2.73
N GLY A 140 15.77 -32.14 1.77
CA GLY A 140 14.42 -32.65 2.00
C GLY A 140 13.34 -31.58 1.94
N PHE A 141 13.70 -30.30 1.77
CA PHE A 141 12.74 -29.21 1.69
C PHE A 141 11.82 -29.31 0.46
N GLU A 142 12.22 -30.00 -0.60
CA GLU A 142 11.44 -30.19 -1.83
C GLU A 142 10.13 -30.99 -1.65
N ARG A 143 9.94 -31.65 -0.50
CA ARG A 143 8.72 -32.39 -0.14
C ARG A 143 7.47 -31.51 -0.25
N TYR A 144 6.32 -32.14 -0.48
CA TYR A 144 5.01 -31.49 -0.54
C TYR A 144 4.91 -30.39 -1.61
N GLY A 145 5.63 -30.53 -2.73
CA GLY A 145 5.57 -29.57 -3.84
C GLY A 145 6.36 -28.27 -3.62
N LYS A 146 7.20 -28.20 -2.57
CA LYS A 146 7.95 -26.99 -2.20
C LYS A 146 9.24 -26.77 -2.99
N GLY A 147 9.63 -27.68 -3.88
CA GLY A 147 10.93 -27.66 -4.57
C GLY A 147 11.21 -26.38 -5.38
N ALA A 148 10.19 -25.64 -5.78
CA ALA A 148 10.33 -24.38 -6.51
C ALA A 148 10.37 -23.11 -5.62
N ILE A 149 10.17 -23.22 -4.30
CA ILE A 149 10.22 -22.06 -3.40
C ILE A 149 11.66 -21.52 -3.36
N THR A 150 11.80 -20.23 -3.59
CA THR A 150 13.10 -19.54 -3.69
C THR A 150 13.47 -18.78 -2.41
N LEU A 151 14.75 -18.44 -2.27
CA LEU A 151 15.23 -17.56 -1.19
C LEU A 151 14.55 -16.19 -1.21
N ARG A 152 14.26 -15.64 -2.40
CA ARG A 152 13.44 -14.44 -2.59
C ARG A 152 12.11 -14.58 -1.87
N GLN A 153 11.37 -15.66 -2.13
CA GLN A 153 10.04 -15.87 -1.56
C GLN A 153 10.08 -16.06 -0.04
N LEU A 154 11.15 -16.64 0.51
CA LEU A 154 11.35 -16.64 1.96
C LEU A 154 11.53 -15.20 2.50
N LEU A 155 12.44 -14.42 1.91
CA LEU A 155 12.76 -13.05 2.32
C LEU A 155 11.57 -12.09 2.19
N THR A 156 10.69 -12.30 1.21
CA THR A 156 9.50 -11.46 0.96
C THR A 156 8.24 -12.00 1.62
N HIS A 157 8.31 -13.11 2.35
CA HIS A 157 7.15 -13.77 2.95
C HIS A 157 6.07 -14.19 1.94
N THR A 158 6.49 -14.64 0.77
CA THR A 158 5.60 -15.13 -0.31
C THR A 158 5.84 -16.60 -0.62
N SER A 159 6.36 -17.37 0.33
CA SER A 159 6.60 -18.81 0.18
C SER A 159 5.33 -19.67 0.29
N GLY A 160 4.27 -19.13 0.90
CA GLY A 160 3.06 -19.86 1.27
C GLY A 160 3.16 -20.65 2.58
N LEU A 161 4.34 -20.72 3.20
CA LEU A 161 4.52 -21.37 4.51
C LEU A 161 3.72 -20.65 5.60
N ARG A 162 3.23 -21.42 6.58
CA ARG A 162 2.43 -20.87 7.68
C ARG A 162 3.23 -19.90 8.56
N PRO A 163 2.56 -19.07 9.38
CA PRO A 163 3.22 -18.10 10.22
C PRO A 163 4.30 -18.70 11.15
N ASP A 164 3.95 -19.74 11.90
CA ASP A 164 4.77 -20.27 12.98
C ASP A 164 4.84 -21.79 12.95
N LEU A 165 5.90 -22.36 13.54
CA LEU A 165 5.96 -23.80 13.81
C LEU A 165 4.97 -24.17 14.92
N ASP A 166 4.38 -25.36 14.81
CA ASP A 166 3.48 -25.87 15.85
C ASP A 166 4.26 -26.14 17.15
N LEU A 167 3.73 -25.61 18.25
CA LEU A 167 4.27 -25.74 19.60
C LEU A 167 3.45 -26.67 20.50
N ALA A 168 2.33 -27.22 20.00
CA ALA A 168 1.47 -28.15 20.72
C ALA A 168 2.25 -29.41 21.14
N ASP A 169 3.05 -29.98 20.23
CA ASP A 169 3.95 -31.06 20.58
C ASP A 169 5.17 -30.54 21.38
N PRO A 170 5.64 -31.29 22.39
CA PRO A 170 6.89 -30.98 23.06
C PRO A 170 8.07 -31.32 22.14
N TRP A 171 8.86 -30.30 21.80
CA TRP A 171 10.10 -30.47 21.03
C TRP A 171 11.15 -29.42 21.43
N THR A 172 12.42 -29.78 21.30
CA THR A 172 13.57 -28.90 21.50
C THR A 172 14.69 -29.26 20.52
N GLY A 173 15.64 -28.34 20.36
CA GLY A 173 16.81 -28.51 19.49
C GLY A 173 16.64 -27.83 18.14
N TYR A 174 17.75 -27.26 17.67
CA TYR A 174 17.82 -26.56 16.38
C TYR A 174 17.46 -27.50 15.21
N GLU A 175 18.10 -28.66 15.13
CA GLU A 175 17.84 -29.65 14.07
C GLU A 175 16.38 -30.12 14.03
N THR A 176 15.75 -30.30 15.20
CA THR A 176 14.33 -30.66 15.30
C THR A 176 13.44 -29.56 14.72
N ALA A 177 13.76 -28.29 14.97
CA ALA A 177 13.03 -27.17 14.40
C ALA A 177 13.19 -27.09 12.88
N ILE A 178 14.39 -27.34 12.35
CA ILE A 178 14.64 -27.39 10.90
C ILE A 178 13.87 -28.56 10.27
N ALA A 179 13.91 -29.75 10.89
CA ALA A 179 13.14 -30.89 10.43
C ALA A 179 11.63 -30.57 10.40
N ARG A 180 11.10 -29.93 11.44
CA ARG A 180 9.69 -29.48 11.47
C ARG A 180 9.39 -28.45 10.38
N ALA A 181 10.25 -27.46 10.17
CA ALA A 181 10.11 -26.48 9.09
C ALA A 181 10.13 -27.13 7.69
N VAL A 182 10.93 -28.19 7.51
CA VAL A 182 10.98 -29.01 6.30
C VAL A 182 9.70 -29.82 6.10
N GLU A 183 8.98 -30.16 7.15
CA GLU A 183 7.70 -30.89 7.07
C GLU A 183 6.48 -29.98 6.81
N GLU A 184 6.64 -28.65 6.84
CA GLU A 184 5.53 -27.71 6.64
C GLU A 184 4.91 -27.80 5.24
N VAL A 185 3.59 -27.76 5.15
CA VAL A 185 2.88 -27.72 3.87
C VAL A 185 2.48 -26.27 3.55
N PRO A 186 2.81 -25.72 2.38
CA PRO A 186 2.39 -24.37 2.02
C PRO A 186 0.86 -24.27 1.99
N THR A 187 0.34 -23.20 2.59
CA THR A 187 -1.10 -22.88 2.64
C THR A 187 -1.59 -22.11 1.40
N SER A 188 -0.66 -21.72 0.52
CA SER A 188 -0.87 -21.07 -0.78
C SER A 188 0.28 -21.41 -1.71
N ALA A 189 0.08 -21.22 -3.00
CA ALA A 189 1.16 -21.32 -3.97
C ALA A 189 2.26 -20.28 -3.69
N PRO A 190 3.53 -20.61 -3.94
CA PRO A 190 4.63 -19.65 -3.81
C PRO A 190 4.44 -18.45 -4.75
N GLY A 191 4.52 -17.24 -4.23
CA GLY A 191 4.28 -15.99 -4.96
C GLY A 191 2.84 -15.50 -4.90
N GLU A 192 1.87 -16.35 -4.55
CA GLU A 192 0.43 -16.03 -4.62
C GLU A 192 0.00 -14.95 -3.62
N ARG A 193 0.49 -15.02 -2.38
CA ARG A 193 0.13 -14.06 -1.32
C ARG A 193 1.24 -13.87 -0.30
N PHE A 194 1.18 -12.74 0.40
CA PHE A 194 2.00 -12.45 1.55
C PHE A 194 1.46 -13.17 2.80
N VAL A 195 2.32 -13.94 3.47
CA VAL A 195 2.08 -14.58 4.77
C VAL A 195 3.29 -14.31 5.66
N TYR A 196 3.16 -13.38 6.60
CA TYR A 196 4.23 -13.08 7.56
C TYR A 196 4.56 -14.36 8.35
N SER A 197 5.76 -14.90 8.09
CA SER A 197 6.14 -16.27 8.46
C SER A 197 7.54 -16.32 9.07
N ASP A 198 7.59 -16.76 10.31
CA ASP A 198 8.80 -17.05 11.06
C ASP A 198 9.49 -18.31 10.54
N VAL A 199 8.72 -19.28 10.02
CA VAL A 199 9.25 -20.47 9.35
C VAL A 199 10.20 -20.08 8.20
N ASN A 200 9.86 -19.05 7.42
CA ASN A 200 10.74 -18.56 6.35
C ASN A 200 12.11 -18.12 6.89
N PHE A 201 12.12 -17.40 8.01
CA PHE A 201 13.36 -16.87 8.57
C PHE A 201 14.14 -17.91 9.37
N ILE A 202 13.47 -18.91 9.95
CA ILE A 202 14.11 -20.12 10.50
C ILE A 202 14.91 -20.83 9.40
N LEU A 203 14.28 -21.06 8.24
CA LEU A 203 14.92 -21.68 7.07
C LEU A 203 16.05 -20.80 6.52
N LEU A 204 15.88 -19.47 6.44
CA LEU A 204 16.96 -18.57 6.00
C LEU A 204 18.16 -18.59 6.95
N GLY A 205 17.93 -18.74 8.27
CA GLY A 205 19.01 -18.94 9.24
C GLY A 205 19.82 -20.21 8.94
N GLU A 206 19.15 -21.30 8.58
CA GLU A 206 19.79 -22.54 8.16
C GLU A 206 20.51 -22.39 6.82
N VAL A 207 19.92 -21.69 5.84
CA VAL A 207 20.58 -21.37 4.56
C VAL A 207 21.88 -20.61 4.81
N VAL A 208 21.91 -19.64 5.71
CA VAL A 208 23.15 -18.94 6.10
C VAL A 208 24.15 -19.92 6.71
N ALA A 209 23.73 -20.82 7.59
CA ALA A 209 24.62 -21.81 8.20
C ALA A 209 25.25 -22.75 7.16
N ARG A 210 24.43 -23.27 6.23
CA ARG A 210 24.85 -24.17 5.14
C ARG A 210 25.75 -23.48 4.14
N ALA A 211 25.35 -22.30 3.67
CA ALA A 211 26.10 -21.57 2.67
C ALA A 211 27.41 -21.04 3.23
N SER A 212 27.45 -20.62 4.50
CA SER A 212 28.65 -20.02 5.13
C SER A 212 29.61 -21.04 5.77
N GLY A 213 29.09 -22.18 6.24
CA GLY A 213 29.81 -23.16 7.06
C GLY A 213 29.81 -22.85 8.57
N VAL A 214 29.17 -21.76 9.01
CA VAL A 214 29.08 -21.36 10.42
C VAL A 214 27.67 -20.88 10.78
N GLY A 215 27.23 -21.12 12.02
CA GLY A 215 25.92 -20.67 12.50
C GLY A 215 25.68 -19.16 12.35
N LEU A 216 24.41 -18.78 12.20
CA LEU A 216 23.96 -17.40 11.99
C LEU A 216 24.50 -16.43 13.05
N ASP A 217 24.53 -16.84 14.32
CA ASP A 217 25.05 -16.06 15.44
C ASP A 217 26.53 -15.66 15.24
N ARG A 218 27.36 -16.63 14.86
CA ARG A 218 28.79 -16.42 14.60
C ARG A 218 29.01 -15.62 13.33
N PHE A 219 28.26 -15.95 12.27
CA PHE A 219 28.35 -15.22 11.00
C PHE A 219 28.00 -13.75 11.18
N ALA A 220 26.84 -13.43 11.76
CA ALA A 220 26.40 -12.07 11.98
C ALA A 220 27.36 -11.29 12.89
N ARG A 221 27.88 -11.93 13.96
CA ARG A 221 28.88 -11.32 14.83
C ARG A 221 30.17 -10.96 14.08
N GLN A 222 30.69 -11.86 13.26
CA GLN A 222 31.96 -11.67 12.56
C GLN A 222 31.82 -10.70 11.38
N ARG A 223 30.71 -10.76 10.65
CA ARG A 223 30.53 -10.09 9.36
C ARG A 223 29.75 -8.79 9.44
N ILE A 224 28.98 -8.58 10.51
CA ILE A 224 28.10 -7.41 10.68
C ILE A 224 28.47 -6.67 11.97
N PHE A 225 28.27 -7.31 13.13
CA PHE A 225 28.30 -6.60 14.41
C PHE A 225 29.71 -6.16 14.81
N GLY A 226 30.70 -7.05 14.68
CA GLY A 226 32.10 -6.75 14.96
C GLY A 226 32.64 -5.58 14.12
N PRO A 227 32.53 -5.65 12.78
CA PRO A 227 32.97 -4.56 11.90
C PRO A 227 32.24 -3.24 12.13
N LEU A 228 30.97 -3.25 12.50
CA LEU A 228 30.21 -2.03 12.85
C LEU A 228 30.49 -1.52 14.28
N GLY A 229 31.20 -2.30 15.09
CA GLY A 229 31.43 -2.00 16.50
C GLY A 229 30.14 -2.06 17.34
N MET A 230 29.18 -2.89 16.94
CA MET A 230 27.96 -3.19 17.69
C MET A 230 28.28 -4.23 18.78
N ARG A 231 28.80 -3.76 19.91
CA ARG A 231 29.45 -4.61 20.93
C ARG A 231 28.47 -5.37 21.81
N GLU A 232 27.23 -4.90 21.88
CA GLU A 232 26.17 -5.44 22.72
C GLU A 232 24.98 -5.91 21.89
N THR A 233 25.23 -6.15 20.59
CA THR A 233 24.32 -6.85 19.69
C THR A 233 24.73 -8.31 19.58
N LEU A 234 23.92 -9.21 20.15
CA LEU A 234 24.25 -10.64 20.21
C LEU A 234 23.03 -11.51 20.48
N PHE A 235 23.13 -12.77 20.07
CA PHE A 235 22.29 -13.85 20.55
C PHE A 235 22.80 -14.34 21.91
N ASN A 236 21.92 -14.88 22.75
CA ASN A 236 22.26 -15.50 24.05
C ASN A 236 23.20 -14.62 24.90
N PRO A 237 22.75 -13.43 25.35
CA PRO A 237 23.61 -12.50 26.07
C PRO A 237 24.19 -13.12 27.34
N PRO A 238 25.46 -12.84 27.68
CA PRO A 238 26.10 -13.40 28.86
C PRO A 238 25.48 -12.84 30.13
N ALA A 239 25.56 -13.59 31.22
CA ALA A 239 25.01 -13.21 32.53
C ALA A 239 25.51 -11.84 33.03
N ALA A 240 26.72 -11.41 32.62
CA ALA A 240 27.26 -10.09 32.96
C ALA A 240 26.41 -8.92 32.45
N LEU A 241 25.59 -9.11 31.40
CA LEU A 241 24.67 -8.08 30.90
C LEU A 241 23.29 -8.14 31.57
N ALA A 242 22.99 -9.16 32.39
CA ALA A 242 21.64 -9.40 32.92
C ALA A 242 21.04 -8.19 33.62
N SER A 243 21.80 -7.48 34.45
CA SER A 243 21.35 -6.28 35.17
C SER A 243 20.95 -5.12 34.24
N ARG A 244 21.49 -5.08 33.01
CA ARG A 244 21.17 -4.06 32.01
C ARG A 244 20.07 -4.50 31.04
N ILE A 245 19.72 -5.79 31.01
CA ILE A 245 18.67 -6.32 30.13
C ILE A 245 17.29 -6.01 30.71
N ALA A 246 16.40 -5.46 29.88
CA ALA A 246 14.99 -5.29 30.23
C ALA A 246 14.31 -6.68 30.29
N PRO A 247 13.67 -7.06 31.41
CA PRO A 247 12.82 -8.26 31.43
C PRO A 247 11.60 -8.09 30.52
N THR A 248 11.05 -9.20 30.03
CA THR A 248 9.82 -9.22 29.22
C THR A 248 8.61 -9.59 30.06
N GLU A 249 8.32 -10.87 30.22
CA GLU A 249 7.14 -11.36 30.97
C GLU A 249 7.44 -12.67 31.70
N PRO A 250 6.57 -13.11 32.63
CA PRO A 250 6.68 -14.42 33.25
C PRO A 250 6.54 -15.52 32.19
N CYS A 251 7.28 -16.62 32.36
CA CYS A 251 7.27 -17.73 31.42
C CYS A 251 7.04 -19.03 32.19
N ALA A 252 6.14 -19.86 31.67
CA ALA A 252 5.89 -21.20 32.18
C ALA A 252 5.88 -22.21 31.03
N GLY A 253 6.29 -23.44 31.33
CA GLY A 253 6.32 -24.55 30.37
C GLY A 253 7.67 -24.76 29.69
N LEU A 254 7.65 -25.55 28.62
CA LEU A 254 8.86 -26.03 27.94
C LEU A 254 9.70 -24.87 27.37
N GLY A 255 10.98 -24.85 27.72
CA GLY A 255 11.94 -23.84 27.28
C GLY A 255 11.99 -22.58 28.13
N CYS A 256 11.14 -22.44 29.15
CA CYS A 256 11.22 -21.34 30.11
C CYS A 256 12.28 -21.62 31.18
N PRO A 257 13.25 -20.71 31.41
CA PRO A 257 14.17 -20.83 32.54
C PRO A 257 13.42 -20.60 33.88
N PRO A 258 13.94 -21.12 35.01
CA PRO A 258 13.39 -20.79 36.31
C PRO A 258 13.61 -19.31 36.63
N GLY A 259 12.59 -18.64 37.14
CA GLY A 259 12.67 -17.23 37.54
C GLY A 259 11.34 -16.50 37.47
N PRO A 260 11.26 -15.29 38.04
CA PRO A 260 10.02 -14.52 38.06
C PRO A 260 9.67 -13.89 36.70
N MET A 261 10.67 -13.68 35.83
CA MET A 261 10.55 -13.03 34.52
C MET A 261 11.58 -13.60 33.54
N LEU A 262 11.26 -13.62 32.25
CA LEU A 262 12.28 -13.79 31.20
C LEU A 262 13.22 -12.59 31.17
N ARG A 263 14.52 -12.85 31.33
CA ARG A 263 15.57 -11.83 31.30
C ARG A 263 16.85 -12.43 30.76
N GLY A 264 17.38 -11.85 29.67
CA GLY A 264 18.55 -12.39 28.97
C GLY A 264 18.30 -13.71 28.23
N VAL A 265 17.04 -14.11 28.10
CA VAL A 265 16.58 -15.27 27.33
C VAL A 265 15.50 -14.78 26.37
N VAL A 266 15.57 -15.24 25.12
CA VAL A 266 14.65 -14.79 24.06
C VAL A 266 13.18 -15.02 24.45
N HIS A 267 12.32 -14.07 24.11
CA HIS A 267 10.88 -14.06 24.37
C HIS A 267 10.10 -14.95 23.40
N ASP A 268 10.59 -15.12 22.17
CA ASP A 268 9.97 -16.03 21.21
C ASP A 268 10.12 -17.50 21.65
N PRO A 269 9.01 -18.25 21.81
CA PRO A 269 9.04 -19.63 22.29
C PRO A 269 9.73 -20.60 21.31
N THR A 270 9.60 -20.39 20.00
CA THR A 270 10.24 -21.23 18.98
C THR A 270 11.76 -21.07 19.04
N ALA A 271 12.25 -19.83 19.08
CA ALA A 271 13.67 -19.52 19.23
C ALA A 271 14.23 -20.04 20.56
N ARG A 272 13.46 -19.98 21.67
CA ARG A 272 13.87 -20.63 22.93
C ARG A 272 14.05 -22.13 22.77
N ARG A 273 13.08 -22.83 22.17
CA ARG A 273 13.17 -24.29 21.92
C ARG A 273 14.32 -24.65 20.98
N MET A 274 14.76 -23.72 20.13
CA MET A 274 15.95 -23.85 19.27
C MET A 274 17.30 -23.57 19.97
N GLY A 275 17.31 -23.19 21.25
CA GLY A 275 18.52 -22.82 21.98
C GLY A 275 18.91 -21.35 21.88
N GLY A 276 17.97 -20.48 21.51
CA GLY A 276 18.10 -19.02 21.52
C GLY A 276 18.69 -18.39 20.27
N VAL A 277 19.11 -19.20 19.29
CA VAL A 277 19.61 -18.73 17.98
C VAL A 277 18.64 -19.18 16.89
N ALA A 278 17.90 -18.24 16.31
CA ALA A 278 17.03 -18.49 15.17
C ALA A 278 17.03 -17.30 14.22
N GLY A 279 16.72 -17.52 12.94
CA GLY A 279 16.74 -16.44 11.97
C GLY A 279 15.59 -15.44 12.11
N HIS A 280 14.52 -15.81 12.82
CA HIS A 280 13.35 -14.95 13.02
C HIS A 280 13.37 -14.14 14.32
N ALA A 281 14.07 -14.62 15.37
CA ALA A 281 14.15 -14.03 16.70
C ALA A 281 15.40 -14.52 17.47
N GLY A 282 15.74 -13.86 18.59
CA GLY A 282 16.85 -14.25 19.46
C GLY A 282 17.94 -13.19 19.63
N LEU A 283 17.91 -12.13 18.84
CA LEU A 283 18.88 -11.05 18.92
C LEU A 283 18.54 -10.08 20.04
N PHE A 284 19.55 -9.69 20.83
CA PHE A 284 19.49 -8.62 21.81
C PHE A 284 20.34 -7.44 21.34
N SER A 285 19.95 -6.20 21.67
CA SER A 285 20.76 -5.01 21.36
C SER A 285 20.40 -3.80 22.23
N THR A 286 21.26 -2.77 22.19
CA THR A 286 20.96 -1.40 22.64
C THR A 286 20.52 -0.51 21.48
N ALA A 287 19.95 0.65 21.81
CA ALA A 287 19.60 1.66 20.80
C ALA A 287 20.85 2.23 20.10
N ALA A 288 21.96 2.38 20.84
CA ALA A 288 23.22 2.89 20.31
C ALA A 288 23.82 1.97 19.24
N ASP A 289 23.79 0.65 19.46
CA ASP A 289 24.26 -0.32 18.47
C ASP A 289 23.38 -0.33 17.21
N LEU A 290 22.05 -0.34 17.38
CA LEU A 290 21.12 -0.26 16.24
C LEU A 290 21.28 1.03 15.43
N SER A 291 21.63 2.14 16.07
CA SER A 291 21.95 3.39 15.37
C SER A 291 23.14 3.24 14.42
N ARG A 292 24.16 2.45 14.78
CA ARG A 292 25.31 2.16 13.92
C ARG A 292 24.87 1.38 12.68
N PHE A 293 23.98 0.40 12.88
CA PHE A 293 23.38 -0.36 11.78
C PHE A 293 22.54 0.53 10.85
N CYS A 294 21.68 1.41 11.40
CA CYS A 294 20.92 2.38 10.61
C CYS A 294 21.81 3.29 9.76
N ARG A 295 22.89 3.82 10.36
CA ARG A 295 23.88 4.65 9.64
C ARG A 295 24.57 3.87 8.53
N MET A 296 24.92 2.61 8.77
CA MET A 296 25.48 1.75 7.72
C MET A 296 24.56 1.67 6.49
N LEU A 297 23.25 1.51 6.70
CA LEU A 297 22.27 1.47 5.61
C LEU A 297 22.10 2.83 4.93
N LEU A 298 21.95 3.91 5.70
CA LEU A 298 21.84 5.28 5.19
C LEU A 298 23.05 5.70 4.34
N HIS A 299 24.23 5.16 4.63
CA HIS A 299 25.47 5.43 3.88
C HIS A 299 25.78 4.40 2.79
N GLY A 300 24.79 3.62 2.34
CA GLY A 300 24.95 2.68 1.23
C GLY A 300 25.87 1.50 1.56
N GLY A 301 25.74 0.98 2.76
CA GLY A 301 26.38 -0.26 3.18
C GLY A 301 27.70 -0.09 3.95
N ARG A 302 28.05 1.14 4.38
CA ARG A 302 29.31 1.45 5.06
C ARG A 302 29.13 2.28 6.34
N LEU A 303 30.02 2.08 7.30
CA LEU A 303 30.18 2.94 8.47
C LEU A 303 31.68 3.12 8.77
N GLY A 304 32.17 4.35 8.65
CA GLY A 304 33.62 4.61 8.74
C GLY A 304 34.39 3.83 7.67
N ALA A 305 35.40 3.07 8.09
CA ALA A 305 36.18 2.20 7.22
C ALA A 305 35.52 0.84 6.91
N ALA A 306 34.48 0.45 7.67
CA ALA A 306 33.81 -0.83 7.47
C ALA A 306 32.78 -0.75 6.34
N ARG A 307 32.90 -1.65 5.36
CA ARG A 307 31.87 -1.92 4.34
C ARG A 307 31.27 -3.29 4.62
N ILE A 308 29.97 -3.32 4.88
CA ILE A 308 29.20 -4.55 5.14
C ILE A 308 28.49 -5.01 3.88
N LEU A 309 27.94 -4.06 3.13
CA LEU A 309 27.24 -4.30 1.86
C LEU A 309 27.70 -3.27 0.81
N SER A 310 27.58 -3.60 -0.46
CA SER A 310 27.64 -2.61 -1.54
C SER A 310 26.40 -1.70 -1.52
N PRO A 311 26.50 -0.50 -2.11
CA PRO A 311 25.33 0.37 -2.27
C PRO A 311 24.20 -0.29 -3.07
N LEU A 312 24.55 -1.16 -4.04
CA LEU A 312 23.57 -1.87 -4.86
C LEU A 312 22.85 -2.97 -4.07
N ALA A 313 23.52 -3.68 -3.17
CA ALA A 313 22.85 -4.65 -2.30
C ALA A 313 21.93 -3.98 -1.29
N VAL A 314 22.35 -2.83 -0.72
CA VAL A 314 21.46 -2.01 0.13
C VAL A 314 20.24 -1.60 -0.67
N ALA A 315 20.42 -0.93 -1.80
CA ALA A 315 19.30 -0.52 -2.66
C ALA A 315 18.40 -1.70 -3.04
N LYS A 316 18.97 -2.85 -3.36
CA LYS A 316 18.23 -4.05 -3.75
C LYS A 316 17.40 -4.64 -2.61
N MET A 317 17.94 -4.74 -1.40
CA MET A 317 17.21 -5.29 -0.26
C MET A 317 16.19 -4.30 0.32
N THR A 318 16.42 -3.00 0.10
CA THR A 318 15.54 -1.92 0.51
C THR A 318 14.75 -1.34 -0.67
N SER A 319 14.36 -2.17 -1.64
CA SER A 319 13.39 -1.83 -2.68
C SER A 319 12.23 -2.84 -2.65
N PRO A 320 11.03 -2.48 -3.13
CA PRO A 320 9.93 -3.44 -3.30
C PRO A 320 10.39 -4.69 -4.06
N ALA A 321 10.10 -5.85 -3.48
CA ALA A 321 10.55 -7.14 -3.96
C ALA A 321 9.45 -8.22 -3.97
N THR A 322 8.27 -7.91 -3.39
CA THR A 322 7.03 -8.66 -3.62
C THR A 322 6.54 -8.47 -5.06
N PRO A 323 5.70 -9.39 -5.57
CA PRO A 323 5.07 -9.22 -6.89
C PRO A 323 4.33 -7.87 -6.97
N PRO A 324 4.42 -7.13 -8.09
CA PRO A 324 3.82 -5.78 -8.22
C PRO A 324 2.32 -5.72 -7.93
N GLU A 325 1.59 -6.79 -8.23
CA GLU A 325 0.15 -6.95 -7.99
C GLU A 325 -0.21 -7.17 -6.51
N MET A 326 0.78 -7.39 -5.65
CA MET A 326 0.57 -7.69 -4.23
C MET A 326 0.43 -6.41 -3.41
N ALA A 327 -0.70 -6.27 -2.72
CA ALA A 327 -0.99 -5.10 -1.87
C ALA A 327 0.03 -4.88 -0.75
N ASP A 328 0.62 -5.96 -0.20
CA ASP A 328 1.68 -5.84 0.81
C ASP A 328 3.04 -5.63 0.13
N ALA A 329 3.49 -4.38 0.03
CA ALA A 329 4.81 -4.06 -0.51
C ALA A 329 5.90 -4.32 0.53
N ARG A 330 6.78 -5.30 0.25
CA ARG A 330 7.93 -5.67 1.09
C ARG A 330 9.20 -5.69 0.28
N GLY A 331 10.32 -5.33 0.91
CA GLY A 331 11.65 -5.63 0.39
C GLY A 331 12.13 -6.98 0.88
N PHE A 332 13.44 -7.23 0.80
CA PHE A 332 14.01 -8.45 1.37
C PHE A 332 14.09 -8.32 2.89
N GLY A 333 13.15 -8.96 3.59
CA GLY A 333 12.95 -8.85 5.03
C GLY A 333 12.41 -7.52 5.53
N TRP A 334 12.56 -6.43 4.77
CA TRP A 334 12.13 -5.08 5.13
C TRP A 334 10.66 -4.83 4.79
N ASP A 335 9.99 -4.06 5.65
CA ASP A 335 8.65 -3.53 5.41
C ASP A 335 8.72 -2.14 4.77
N PHE A 336 7.87 -1.90 3.78
CA PHE A 336 7.73 -0.61 3.07
C PHE A 336 6.33 -0.07 3.26
N ASP A 337 5.36 -0.84 2.73
CA ASP A 337 3.95 -0.49 2.71
C ASP A 337 3.11 -1.77 2.73
N SER A 338 3.36 -2.63 3.73
CA SER A 338 2.46 -3.72 4.05
C SER A 338 1.42 -3.29 5.08
N ARG A 339 0.43 -4.14 5.34
CA ARG A 339 -0.55 -3.95 6.43
C ARG A 339 0.09 -3.79 7.83
N PHE A 340 1.38 -4.08 7.99
CA PHE A 340 2.15 -3.92 9.23
C PHE A 340 2.97 -2.62 9.30
N SER A 341 2.93 -1.79 8.24
CA SER A 341 3.78 -0.60 8.06
C SER A 341 3.35 0.61 8.88
N SER A 342 2.19 0.58 9.55
CA SER A 342 1.64 1.73 10.31
C SER A 342 2.62 2.38 11.30
N ASN A 343 3.58 1.60 11.80
CA ASN A 343 4.65 2.03 12.70
C ASN A 343 5.55 3.14 12.14
N ALA A 344 5.50 3.36 10.82
CA ALA A 344 6.26 4.37 10.15
C ALA A 344 5.69 5.79 10.31
N GLY A 345 4.55 5.97 11.00
CA GLY A 345 3.86 7.28 11.19
C GLY A 345 3.40 8.01 9.92
N GLU A 346 2.38 8.86 9.95
CA GLU A 346 1.71 9.38 8.74
C GLU A 346 2.57 10.21 7.76
N LEU A 347 3.80 10.57 8.14
CA LEU A 347 4.60 11.56 7.40
C LEU A 347 5.85 11.02 6.72
N PHE A 348 6.33 9.81 7.05
CA PHE A 348 7.43 9.22 6.28
C PHE A 348 6.91 8.70 4.93
N PRO A 349 7.59 8.98 3.81
CA PRO A 349 7.11 8.63 2.47
C PRO A 349 7.20 7.12 2.21
N VAL A 350 6.50 6.70 1.15
CA VAL A 350 6.73 5.40 0.50
C VAL A 350 8.18 5.40 0.00
N GLY A 351 8.91 4.32 0.27
CA GLY A 351 10.37 4.25 0.07
C GLY A 351 11.20 4.46 1.35
N SER A 352 10.59 4.97 2.42
CA SER A 352 11.09 4.66 3.77
C SER A 352 10.80 3.19 4.10
N PHE A 353 11.61 2.60 4.98
CA PHE A 353 11.49 1.18 5.29
C PHE A 353 11.84 0.88 6.73
N GLY A 354 11.33 -0.23 7.24
CA GLY A 354 11.64 -0.65 8.60
C GLY A 354 11.14 -2.03 8.96
N HIS A 355 11.17 -2.30 10.25
CA HIS A 355 10.66 -3.54 10.82
C HIS A 355 10.30 -3.32 12.29
N THR A 356 9.41 -4.17 12.83
CA THR A 356 9.05 -4.18 14.25
C THR A 356 9.43 -5.49 14.93
N GLY A 357 9.52 -5.47 16.25
CA GLY A 357 9.65 -6.66 17.09
C GLY A 357 8.44 -6.81 18.01
N PHE A 358 8.00 -8.05 18.21
CA PHE A 358 6.89 -8.36 19.12
C PHE A 358 7.13 -7.81 20.52
N THR A 359 8.37 -7.75 21.02
CA THR A 359 8.72 -7.29 22.37
C THR A 359 8.54 -5.78 22.62
N GLY A 360 8.13 -4.99 21.62
CA GLY A 360 7.97 -3.54 21.78
C GLY A 360 9.06 -2.72 21.10
N THR A 361 9.97 -3.36 20.37
CA THR A 361 11.05 -2.74 19.59
C THR A 361 10.65 -2.38 18.14
N SER A 362 11.22 -1.33 17.56
CA SER A 362 11.07 -1.00 16.15
C SER A 362 12.26 -0.21 15.63
N LEU A 363 12.52 -0.37 14.34
CA LEU A 363 13.54 0.36 13.59
C LEU A 363 12.91 0.82 12.28
N TRP A 364 12.96 2.13 12.00
CA TRP A 364 12.48 2.72 10.76
C TRP A 364 13.53 3.68 10.19
N ILE A 365 13.76 3.64 8.88
CA ILE A 365 14.79 4.41 8.19
C ILE A 365 14.16 5.07 6.97
N ASP A 366 14.39 6.36 6.81
CA ASP A 366 14.03 7.11 5.62
C ASP A 366 15.30 7.64 4.92
N PRO A 367 15.74 7.00 3.82
CA PRO A 367 16.92 7.42 3.07
C PRO A 367 16.80 8.83 2.50
N LEU A 368 15.58 9.29 2.22
CA LEU A 368 15.34 10.58 1.58
C LEU A 368 15.69 11.74 2.52
N THR A 369 15.16 11.73 3.74
CA THR A 369 15.50 12.73 4.77
C THR A 369 16.79 12.40 5.52
N GLY A 370 17.31 11.19 5.33
CA GLY A 370 18.47 10.64 6.04
C GLY A 370 18.15 10.28 7.50
N VAL A 371 16.87 10.17 7.87
CA VAL A 371 16.42 9.95 9.25
C VAL A 371 16.36 8.47 9.59
N SER A 372 16.66 8.14 10.84
CA SER A 372 16.38 6.82 11.41
C SER A 372 15.76 6.95 12.80
N VAL A 373 14.80 6.09 13.10
CA VAL A 373 14.08 6.01 14.38
C VAL A 373 14.26 4.61 14.95
N VAL A 374 14.88 4.54 16.13
CA VAL A 374 15.01 3.31 16.91
C VAL A 374 14.23 3.49 18.20
N PHE A 375 13.16 2.71 18.37
CA PHE A 375 12.30 2.75 19.55
C PHE A 375 12.30 1.38 20.22
N LEU A 376 12.89 1.26 21.40
CA LEU A 376 13.00 0.01 22.16
C LEU A 376 12.19 0.14 23.44
N SER A 377 11.20 -0.72 23.66
CA SER A 377 10.33 -0.64 24.84
C SER A 377 10.22 -1.96 25.58
N SER A 378 9.78 -1.86 26.83
CA SER A 378 9.50 -2.99 27.71
C SER A 378 7.99 -3.35 27.71
N ARG A 379 7.29 -3.25 26.56
CA ARG A 379 5.81 -3.33 26.51
C ARG A 379 5.23 -4.60 27.13
N LEU A 380 5.98 -5.70 27.10
CA LEU A 380 5.54 -6.99 27.63
C LEU A 380 5.64 -7.04 29.16
N HIS A 381 6.39 -6.14 29.79
CA HIS A 381 6.53 -6.13 31.23
C HIS A 381 5.35 -5.38 31.87
N PRO A 382 4.74 -5.89 32.96
CA PRO A 382 5.07 -7.14 33.66
C PRO A 382 4.26 -8.37 33.22
N ASP A 383 3.24 -8.25 32.37
CA ASP A 383 2.21 -9.29 32.22
C ASP A 383 1.81 -9.61 30.77
N GLY A 384 2.59 -9.13 29.81
CA GLY A 384 2.43 -9.37 28.37
C GLY A 384 1.44 -8.46 27.66
N LYS A 385 0.71 -7.60 28.38
CA LYS A 385 -0.48 -6.93 27.86
C LYS A 385 -0.27 -5.56 27.23
N GLY A 386 0.90 -4.94 27.40
CA GLY A 386 1.14 -3.60 26.88
C GLY A 386 1.12 -3.56 25.34
N ASP A 387 0.56 -2.50 24.76
CA ASP A 387 0.54 -2.26 23.31
C ASP A 387 1.12 -0.88 22.99
N VAL A 388 2.16 -0.88 22.14
CA VAL A 388 2.87 0.34 21.71
C VAL A 388 2.73 0.59 20.21
N THR A 389 1.88 -0.16 19.52
CA THR A 389 1.68 0.01 18.07
C THR A 389 1.26 1.44 17.71
N PRO A 390 0.24 2.04 18.37
CA PRO A 390 -0.13 3.43 18.11
C PRO A 390 0.97 4.41 18.53
N LEU A 391 1.72 4.09 19.61
CA LEU A 391 2.79 4.95 20.11
C LEU A 391 3.95 5.04 19.11
N ARG A 392 4.40 3.91 18.54
CA ARG A 392 5.47 3.89 17.53
C ARG A 392 5.11 4.75 16.32
N ALA A 393 3.87 4.61 15.82
CA ALA A 393 3.36 5.43 14.72
C ALA A 393 3.38 6.92 15.07
N ARG A 394 2.84 7.31 16.24
CA ARG A 394 2.83 8.70 16.72
C ARG A 394 4.25 9.26 16.90
N VAL A 395 5.18 8.47 17.41
CA VAL A 395 6.59 8.84 17.56
C VAL A 395 7.23 9.06 16.19
N ALA A 396 7.05 8.15 15.24
CA ALA A 396 7.58 8.30 13.88
C ALA A 396 7.01 9.56 13.18
N THR A 397 5.70 9.80 13.28
CA THR A 397 5.05 11.03 12.81
C THR A 397 5.67 12.28 13.44
N ALA A 398 5.85 12.28 14.77
CA ALA A 398 6.41 13.42 15.48
C ALA A 398 7.87 13.70 15.05
N VAL A 399 8.68 12.65 14.86
CA VAL A 399 10.05 12.77 14.33
C VAL A 399 10.04 13.35 12.92
N ALA A 400 9.26 12.78 12.01
CA ALA A 400 9.15 13.24 10.63
C ALA A 400 8.70 14.71 10.56
N SER A 401 7.71 15.10 11.39
CA SER A 401 7.21 16.48 11.47
C SER A 401 8.25 17.50 11.95
N ALA A 402 9.30 17.04 12.64
CA ALA A 402 10.35 17.88 13.17
C ALA A 402 11.47 18.14 12.15
N VAL A 403 11.53 17.45 11.01
CA VAL A 403 12.52 17.71 9.95
C VAL A 403 12.20 19.05 9.29
N VAL A 404 13.16 19.99 9.27
CA VAL A 404 12.95 21.35 8.70
C VAL A 404 13.48 21.50 7.27
N ASP A 405 14.34 20.59 6.83
CA ASP A 405 15.02 20.59 5.53
C ASP A 405 15.01 19.17 4.92
N PRO A 406 13.84 18.62 4.56
CA PRO A 406 13.66 17.21 4.19
C PRO A 406 14.33 16.77 2.87
N GLY A 407 15.22 17.58 2.28
CA GLY A 407 15.80 17.37 0.97
C GLY A 407 15.04 18.09 -0.16
N PRO A 408 15.43 17.87 -1.43
CA PRO A 408 14.84 18.56 -2.56
C PRO A 408 13.35 18.24 -2.70
N PRO A 409 12.46 19.24 -2.89
CA PRO A 409 11.02 19.02 -3.07
C PRO A 409 10.65 18.07 -4.22
N ALA A 410 11.51 17.94 -5.23
CA ALA A 410 11.33 17.00 -6.34
C ALA A 410 11.43 15.54 -5.88
N ALA A 411 12.45 15.20 -5.09
CA ALA A 411 12.66 13.86 -4.57
C ALA A 411 11.56 13.45 -3.56
N LEU A 412 11.01 14.41 -2.79
CA LEU A 412 9.85 14.19 -1.92
C LEU A 412 8.57 13.93 -2.70
N ARG A 413 8.37 14.59 -3.84
CA ARG A 413 7.21 14.34 -4.72
C ARG A 413 7.30 12.99 -5.44
N GLU A 414 8.51 12.56 -5.78
CA GLU A 414 8.77 11.26 -6.43
C GLU A 414 8.67 10.07 -5.47
N ALA A 415 9.04 10.24 -4.19
CA ALA A 415 8.96 9.17 -3.20
C ALA A 415 7.51 8.72 -2.92
N GLY A 416 6.51 9.59 -3.11
CA GLY A 416 5.12 9.30 -2.85
C GLY A 416 4.79 9.26 -1.35
N PHE A 417 3.66 9.85 -0.95
CA PHE A 417 3.13 9.81 0.41
C PHE A 417 1.78 9.12 0.38
N ALA A 418 1.77 7.82 0.11
CA ALA A 418 0.54 7.03 0.12
C ALA A 418 0.67 5.98 1.22
N ARG A 419 0.37 6.39 2.45
CA ARG A 419 -0.38 5.48 3.30
C ARG A 419 -1.82 5.59 2.89
N GLY A 420 -2.56 4.50 2.96
CA GLY A 420 -4.01 4.50 2.77
C GLY A 420 -4.71 5.39 3.82
N ASP A 421 -4.62 6.70 3.66
CA ASP A 421 -5.53 7.65 4.27
C ASP A 421 -6.84 7.52 3.51
N PHE A 422 -7.69 6.59 3.98
CA PHE A 422 -9.15 6.66 4.14
C PHE A 422 -9.71 5.24 4.42
N GLY A 423 -9.63 4.76 5.67
CA GLY A 423 -10.44 3.64 6.21
C GLY A 423 -9.67 2.50 6.89
N PRO A 424 -10.27 1.79 7.87
CA PRO A 424 -9.60 0.71 8.59
C PRO A 424 -9.44 -0.52 7.69
N ALA A 425 -8.21 -1.06 7.66
CA ALA A 425 -7.82 -2.38 7.14
C ALA A 425 -8.34 -2.75 5.74
N ALA A 426 -7.43 -2.78 4.75
CA ALA A 426 -7.62 -3.60 3.55
C ALA A 426 -7.93 -5.04 3.99
N ARG A 427 -9.16 -5.51 3.67
CA ARG A 427 -9.58 -6.91 3.87
C ARG A 427 -8.67 -7.84 3.05
N PRO A 428 -8.48 -9.10 3.51
CA PRO A 428 -7.62 -10.06 2.82
C PRO A 428 -8.23 -10.51 1.48
N PRO A 429 -7.42 -10.94 0.50
CA PRO A 429 -7.93 -11.73 -0.61
C PRO A 429 -8.52 -13.03 -0.05
N GLY A 430 -9.72 -13.38 -0.51
CA GLY A 430 -10.34 -14.66 -0.20
C GLY A 430 -9.53 -15.85 -0.77
N PRO A 431 -9.96 -17.09 -0.50
CA PRO A 431 -9.28 -18.30 -1.00
C PRO A 431 -9.16 -18.31 -2.53
N PRO A 432 -8.25 -19.13 -3.10
CA PRO A 432 -8.13 -19.28 -4.56
C PRO A 432 -9.49 -19.69 -5.10
N ARG A 433 -10.00 -18.90 -6.03
CA ARG A 433 -11.26 -19.20 -6.70
C ARG A 433 -10.96 -20.18 -7.81
N GLU A 434 -11.75 -21.25 -7.90
CA GLU A 434 -11.97 -21.88 -9.20
C GLU A 434 -12.27 -20.76 -10.20
N ALA A 435 -11.69 -20.82 -11.40
CA ALA A 435 -12.00 -19.90 -12.47
C ALA A 435 -13.46 -20.12 -12.92
N THR A 436 -14.42 -19.66 -12.11
CA THR A 436 -15.81 -19.57 -12.49
C THR A 436 -15.90 -18.38 -13.41
N VAL A 437 -16.12 -18.65 -14.69
CA VAL A 437 -16.48 -17.65 -15.70
C VAL A 437 -17.62 -16.80 -15.14
N VAL A 438 -17.42 -15.48 -15.16
CA VAL A 438 -18.44 -14.52 -14.72
C VAL A 438 -19.72 -14.77 -15.54
N GLN A 439 -20.86 -14.79 -14.86
CA GLN A 439 -22.16 -14.86 -15.51
C GLN A 439 -22.71 -13.44 -15.57
N ALA A 440 -22.79 -12.87 -16.78
CA ALA A 440 -23.35 -11.55 -17.01
C ALA A 440 -24.88 -11.55 -16.74
N GLY A 441 -25.51 -10.37 -16.71
CA GLY A 441 -26.94 -10.24 -16.48
C GLY A 441 -27.79 -11.09 -17.44
N ILE A 442 -27.37 -11.23 -18.71
CA ILE A 442 -28.04 -12.10 -19.68
C ILE A 442 -27.91 -13.59 -19.34
N ASP A 443 -26.74 -14.05 -18.86
CA ASP A 443 -26.55 -15.43 -18.41
C ASP A 443 -27.45 -15.73 -17.20
N MET A 444 -27.54 -14.77 -16.27
CA MET A 444 -28.39 -14.88 -15.08
C MET A 444 -29.86 -14.92 -15.46
N LEU A 445 -30.30 -14.04 -16.37
CA LEU A 445 -31.66 -14.01 -16.88
C LEU A 445 -32.03 -15.32 -17.61
N ARG A 446 -31.13 -15.85 -18.43
CA ARG A 446 -31.27 -17.14 -19.12
C ARG A 446 -31.36 -18.30 -18.12
N SER A 447 -30.51 -18.31 -17.10
CA SER A 447 -30.52 -19.34 -16.05
C SER A 447 -31.83 -19.37 -15.26
N ALA A 448 -32.51 -18.23 -15.14
CA ALA A 448 -33.83 -18.10 -14.54
C ALA A 448 -34.99 -18.36 -15.52
N GLY A 449 -34.72 -18.90 -16.72
CA GLY A 449 -35.73 -19.18 -17.74
C GLY A 449 -36.49 -17.94 -18.21
N PHE A 450 -35.83 -16.77 -18.19
CA PHE A 450 -36.39 -15.47 -18.56
C PHE A 450 -37.66 -15.09 -17.77
N ALA A 451 -37.86 -15.64 -16.57
CA ALA A 451 -39.09 -15.47 -15.80
C ALA A 451 -39.47 -13.99 -15.57
N LEU A 452 -38.49 -13.11 -15.41
CA LEU A 452 -38.68 -11.66 -15.22
C LEU A 452 -39.36 -10.97 -16.43
N LEU A 453 -39.24 -11.57 -17.62
CA LEU A 453 -39.68 -11.01 -18.90
C LEU A 453 -40.97 -11.64 -19.45
N ARG A 454 -41.51 -12.67 -18.79
CA ARG A 454 -42.68 -13.39 -19.31
C ARG A 454 -43.93 -12.50 -19.35
N GLY A 455 -44.64 -12.55 -20.47
CA GLY A 455 -45.87 -11.77 -20.68
C GLY A 455 -45.66 -10.26 -20.83
N LYS A 456 -44.42 -9.81 -20.97
CA LYS A 456 -44.05 -8.41 -21.23
C LYS A 456 -43.72 -8.20 -22.69
N ARG A 457 -44.01 -6.99 -23.18
CA ARG A 457 -43.71 -6.58 -24.56
C ARG A 457 -42.46 -5.70 -24.58
N LEU A 458 -41.38 -6.25 -25.10
CA LEU A 458 -40.03 -5.75 -24.88
C LEU A 458 -39.52 -4.85 -26.01
N ALA A 459 -38.83 -3.77 -25.65
CA ALA A 459 -37.81 -3.15 -26.49
C ALA A 459 -36.43 -3.47 -25.92
N LEU A 460 -35.56 -4.09 -26.72
CA LEU A 460 -34.15 -4.28 -26.36
C LEU A 460 -33.35 -3.05 -26.79
N VAL A 461 -32.59 -2.48 -25.86
CA VAL A 461 -31.51 -1.54 -26.15
C VAL A 461 -30.20 -2.25 -25.83
N ALA A 462 -29.36 -2.44 -26.85
CA ALA A 462 -28.15 -3.24 -26.73
C ALA A 462 -26.95 -2.56 -27.41
N SER A 463 -25.76 -2.70 -26.82
CA SER A 463 -24.51 -2.41 -27.53
C SER A 463 -24.12 -3.59 -28.44
N PRO A 464 -23.22 -3.40 -29.43
CA PRO A 464 -22.75 -4.50 -30.29
C PRO A 464 -22.22 -5.73 -29.53
N ALA A 465 -21.67 -5.52 -28.33
CA ALA A 465 -21.12 -6.56 -27.47
C ALA A 465 -22.15 -7.23 -26.52
N ALA A 466 -23.44 -6.95 -26.70
CA ALA A 466 -24.52 -7.57 -25.93
C ALA A 466 -24.70 -9.06 -26.29
N ALA A 467 -23.89 -9.91 -25.66
CA ALA A 467 -23.94 -11.37 -25.81
C ALA A 467 -23.74 -12.10 -24.48
N ASP A 468 -24.14 -13.37 -24.42
CA ASP A 468 -23.87 -14.26 -23.29
C ASP A 468 -22.43 -14.81 -23.30
N ARG A 469 -22.07 -15.61 -22.29
CA ARG A 469 -20.72 -16.20 -22.18
C ARG A 469 -20.31 -17.11 -23.35
N THR A 470 -21.25 -17.53 -24.19
CA THR A 470 -21.00 -18.35 -25.39
C THR A 470 -20.84 -17.51 -26.66
N GLY A 471 -21.08 -16.19 -26.56
CA GLY A 471 -21.09 -15.27 -27.70
C GLY A 471 -22.45 -15.17 -28.40
N ALA A 472 -23.51 -15.80 -27.86
CA ALA A 472 -24.85 -15.69 -28.43
C ALA A 472 -25.45 -14.31 -28.10
N GLY A 473 -25.93 -13.60 -29.12
CA GLY A 473 -26.42 -12.23 -28.97
C GLY A 473 -27.72 -12.15 -28.16
N THR A 474 -27.85 -11.12 -27.32
CA THR A 474 -29.02 -10.95 -26.43
C THR A 474 -30.34 -10.87 -27.21
N ALA A 475 -30.35 -10.22 -28.38
CA ALA A 475 -31.52 -10.14 -29.24
C ALA A 475 -31.97 -11.51 -29.79
N GLU A 476 -31.02 -12.42 -30.03
CA GLU A 476 -31.30 -13.79 -30.47
C GLU A 476 -31.86 -14.61 -29.30
N LEU A 477 -31.20 -14.53 -28.14
CA LEU A 477 -31.61 -15.23 -26.92
C LEU A 477 -33.03 -14.84 -26.48
N LEU A 478 -33.39 -13.56 -26.58
CA LEU A 478 -34.75 -13.09 -26.23
C LEU A 478 -35.80 -13.55 -27.25
N ARG A 479 -35.48 -13.61 -28.55
CA ARG A 479 -36.41 -14.11 -29.59
C ARG A 479 -36.67 -15.61 -29.47
N GLY A 480 -35.69 -16.37 -29.00
CA GLY A 480 -35.81 -17.81 -28.77
C GLY A 480 -36.38 -18.19 -27.40
N ALA A 481 -36.75 -17.23 -26.55
CA ALA A 481 -37.19 -17.49 -25.18
C ALA A 481 -38.72 -17.69 -25.08
N ASP A 482 -39.13 -18.79 -24.46
CA ASP A 482 -40.55 -19.09 -24.26
C ASP A 482 -41.27 -18.03 -23.40
N GLY A 483 -42.37 -17.50 -23.93
CA GLY A 483 -43.23 -16.53 -23.25
C GLY A 483 -42.67 -15.10 -23.21
N VAL A 484 -41.63 -14.80 -24.00
CA VAL A 484 -41.01 -13.48 -24.13
C VAL A 484 -41.35 -12.88 -25.51
N GLU A 485 -41.92 -11.67 -25.54
CA GLU A 485 -42.24 -10.96 -26.79
C GLU A 485 -41.25 -9.80 -27.04
N LEU A 486 -40.24 -10.01 -27.88
CA LEU A 486 -39.36 -8.93 -28.34
C LEU A 486 -40.02 -8.16 -29.50
N VAL A 487 -40.58 -6.98 -29.21
CA VAL A 487 -41.26 -6.14 -30.21
C VAL A 487 -40.25 -5.48 -31.15
N ARG A 488 -39.10 -5.06 -30.61
CA ARG A 488 -38.09 -4.28 -31.36
C ARG A 488 -36.73 -4.29 -30.67
N SER A 489 -35.68 -4.03 -31.45
CA SER A 489 -34.33 -3.77 -30.96
C SER A 489 -33.87 -2.38 -31.43
N LEU A 490 -33.23 -1.63 -30.55
CA LEU A 490 -32.75 -0.27 -30.79
C LEU A 490 -31.26 -0.19 -30.47
N ALA A 491 -30.52 0.56 -31.28
CA ALA A 491 -29.16 0.95 -30.94
C ALA A 491 -29.18 2.01 -29.83
N VAL A 492 -28.18 2.01 -28.97
CA VAL A 492 -28.07 2.89 -27.78
C VAL A 492 -28.21 4.36 -28.17
N GLU A 493 -27.58 4.76 -29.27
CA GLU A 493 -27.50 6.14 -29.78
C GLU A 493 -28.85 6.64 -30.32
N SER A 494 -29.74 5.73 -30.71
CA SER A 494 -31.05 6.06 -31.29
C SER A 494 -32.12 6.36 -30.23
N VAL A 495 -31.88 6.03 -28.96
CA VAL A 495 -32.91 6.06 -27.91
C VAL A 495 -33.41 7.46 -27.61
N SER A 496 -32.48 8.44 -27.59
CA SER A 496 -32.79 9.84 -27.28
C SER A 496 -33.62 10.51 -28.39
N THR A 497 -33.44 10.09 -29.64
CA THR A 497 -34.12 10.64 -30.83
C THR A 497 -35.34 9.82 -31.27
N ALA A 498 -35.51 8.61 -30.73
CA ALA A 498 -36.62 7.71 -31.05
C ALA A 498 -38.01 8.33 -30.76
N GLY A 499 -38.79 8.53 -31.83
CA GLY A 499 -40.16 9.05 -31.79
C GLY A 499 -41.16 8.12 -31.10
N ALA A 500 -42.42 8.55 -30.92
CA ALA A 500 -43.44 7.76 -30.21
C ALA A 500 -43.69 6.38 -30.84
N GLU A 501 -43.64 6.28 -32.16
CA GLU A 501 -43.80 5.04 -32.92
C GLU A 501 -42.76 3.99 -32.54
N ALA A 502 -41.53 4.43 -32.22
CA ALA A 502 -40.43 3.58 -31.79
C ALA A 502 -40.68 2.89 -30.43
N TRP A 503 -41.74 3.27 -29.70
CA TRP A 503 -42.11 2.69 -28.41
C TRP A 503 -43.54 2.09 -28.40
N GLY A 504 -44.22 2.09 -29.54
CA GLY A 504 -45.61 1.62 -29.64
C GLY A 504 -45.77 0.15 -29.21
N GLY A 505 -46.67 -0.10 -28.26
CA GLY A 505 -46.92 -1.46 -27.77
C GLY A 505 -45.79 -2.08 -26.94
N VAL A 506 -44.84 -1.28 -26.45
CA VAL A 506 -43.79 -1.72 -25.53
C VAL A 506 -44.18 -1.33 -24.10
N ASP A 507 -44.02 -2.24 -23.14
CA ASP A 507 -44.20 -1.97 -21.71
C ASP A 507 -42.90 -2.05 -20.91
N THR A 508 -41.88 -2.73 -21.43
CA THR A 508 -40.62 -2.98 -20.74
C THR A 508 -39.42 -2.73 -21.67
N MET A 509 -38.46 -1.93 -21.22
CA MET A 509 -37.18 -1.71 -21.86
C MET A 509 -36.14 -2.64 -21.22
N VAL A 510 -35.57 -3.56 -22.01
CA VAL A 510 -34.42 -4.37 -21.61
C VAL A 510 -33.16 -3.67 -22.07
N VAL A 511 -32.21 -3.45 -21.16
CA VAL A 511 -30.96 -2.73 -21.44
C VAL A 511 -29.79 -3.68 -21.23
N ASP A 512 -28.98 -3.88 -22.27
CA ASP A 512 -27.78 -4.73 -22.22
C ASP A 512 -26.58 -4.00 -22.83
N LEU A 513 -25.80 -3.34 -21.97
CA LEU A 513 -24.72 -2.45 -22.37
C LEU A 513 -23.39 -2.99 -21.86
N ALA A 514 -22.49 -3.26 -22.80
CA ALA A 514 -21.06 -3.27 -22.52
C ALA A 514 -20.50 -1.92 -22.97
N GLY A 515 -19.85 -1.19 -22.07
CA GLY A 515 -19.18 0.08 -22.35
C GLY A 515 -17.68 0.01 -22.09
N ALA A 516 -17.04 1.18 -22.09
CA ALA A 516 -15.62 1.35 -21.78
C ALA A 516 -15.33 1.42 -20.26
N GLY A 517 -16.37 1.45 -19.42
CA GLY A 517 -16.23 1.64 -17.97
C GLY A 517 -15.95 3.09 -17.55
N ASP A 518 -16.36 4.04 -18.40
CA ASP A 518 -16.12 5.47 -18.20
C ASP A 518 -17.39 6.33 -18.36
N ARG A 519 -17.24 7.63 -18.15
CA ARG A 519 -18.34 8.60 -18.12
C ARG A 519 -19.21 8.61 -19.39
N SER A 520 -18.71 8.18 -20.55
CA SER A 520 -19.49 8.16 -21.80
C SER A 520 -20.71 7.23 -21.66
N GLU A 521 -20.56 6.12 -20.95
CA GLU A 521 -21.63 5.17 -20.66
C GLU A 521 -22.69 5.75 -19.72
N ALA A 522 -22.28 6.61 -18.77
CA ALA A 522 -23.20 7.27 -17.84
C ALA A 522 -24.22 8.17 -18.55
N ALA A 523 -23.77 8.91 -19.58
CA ALA A 523 -24.65 9.77 -20.35
C ALA A 523 -25.73 8.97 -21.09
N ALA A 524 -25.33 7.85 -21.72
CA ALA A 524 -26.25 6.95 -22.40
C ALA A 524 -27.29 6.34 -21.44
N ILE A 525 -26.84 5.82 -20.29
CA ILE A 525 -27.73 5.24 -19.26
C ILE A 525 -28.68 6.31 -18.70
N SER A 526 -28.20 7.53 -18.45
CA SER A 526 -29.06 8.64 -17.99
C SER A 526 -30.16 8.95 -19.01
N ALA A 527 -29.83 9.03 -20.29
CA ALA A 527 -30.80 9.27 -21.37
C ALA A 527 -31.83 8.13 -21.47
N LEU A 528 -31.38 6.88 -21.37
CA LEU A 528 -32.22 5.68 -21.35
C LEU A 528 -33.25 5.71 -20.22
N LEU A 529 -32.79 5.94 -18.99
CA LEU A 529 -33.66 5.99 -17.81
C LEU A 529 -34.68 7.13 -17.91
N ARG A 530 -34.26 8.32 -18.37
CA ARG A 530 -35.17 9.46 -18.57
C ARG A 530 -36.24 9.16 -19.63
N GLN A 531 -35.86 8.47 -20.69
CA GLN A 531 -36.78 8.07 -21.75
C GLN A 531 -37.81 7.06 -21.26
N ALA A 532 -37.36 6.08 -20.45
CA ALA A 532 -38.23 5.10 -19.82
C ALA A 532 -39.20 5.75 -18.83
N ALA A 533 -38.70 6.61 -17.93
CA ALA A 533 -39.52 7.34 -16.96
C ALA A 533 -40.59 8.22 -17.66
N LYS A 534 -40.20 8.98 -18.69
CA LYS A 534 -41.12 9.80 -19.49
C LYS A 534 -42.27 8.99 -20.11
N ARG A 535 -42.02 7.72 -20.44
CA ARG A 535 -42.99 6.82 -21.09
C ARG A 535 -43.63 5.81 -20.13
N LYS A 536 -43.25 5.84 -18.85
CA LYS A 536 -43.68 4.87 -17.83
C LYS A 536 -43.38 3.42 -18.23
N LEU A 537 -42.23 3.20 -18.85
CA LEU A 537 -41.73 1.86 -19.17
C LEU A 537 -41.00 1.29 -17.96
N ALA A 538 -41.21 0.00 -17.67
CA ALA A 538 -40.33 -0.73 -16.76
C ALA A 538 -38.94 -0.89 -17.41
N VAL A 539 -37.86 -0.82 -16.64
CA VAL A 539 -36.49 -0.99 -17.13
C VAL A 539 -35.89 -2.24 -16.49
N VAL A 540 -35.42 -3.17 -17.31
CA VAL A 540 -34.65 -4.34 -16.88
C VAL A 540 -33.24 -4.21 -17.43
N LEU A 541 -32.28 -3.83 -16.59
CA LEU A 541 -30.88 -3.69 -16.98
C LEU A 541 -30.11 -4.97 -16.66
N LEU A 542 -29.53 -5.58 -17.69
CA LEU A 542 -28.67 -6.75 -17.62
C LEU A 542 -27.25 -6.29 -17.32
N ASP A 543 -26.79 -6.50 -16.09
CA ASP A 543 -25.52 -5.90 -15.67
C ASP A 543 -24.31 -6.61 -16.30
N ARG A 544 -23.22 -5.87 -16.50
CA ARG A 544 -21.98 -6.34 -17.12
C ARG A 544 -20.74 -5.87 -16.36
N PRO A 545 -19.60 -6.57 -16.49
CA PRO A 545 -18.34 -6.14 -15.88
C PRO A 545 -17.97 -4.74 -16.34
N ASN A 546 -17.47 -3.91 -15.43
CA ASN A 546 -16.67 -2.77 -15.85
C ASN A 546 -15.35 -3.31 -16.41
N PRO A 547 -15.00 -3.06 -17.69
CA PRO A 547 -13.85 -3.70 -18.32
C PRO A 547 -12.50 -3.22 -17.76
N ILE A 548 -12.49 -2.03 -17.15
CA ILE A 548 -11.32 -1.38 -16.56
C ILE A 548 -11.40 -1.35 -15.03
N ASP A 549 -11.93 -2.43 -14.46
CA ASP A 549 -12.16 -2.63 -13.03
C ASP A 549 -13.24 -1.73 -12.38
N GLY A 550 -13.71 -2.13 -11.20
CA GLY A 550 -14.60 -1.36 -10.33
C GLY A 550 -13.87 -0.69 -9.16
N PHE A 551 -12.55 -0.83 -9.05
CA PHE A 551 -11.79 -0.36 -7.90
C PHE A 551 -11.25 1.05 -8.12
N GLN A 552 -10.53 1.25 -9.22
CA GLN A 552 -9.82 2.46 -9.54
C GLN A 552 -10.80 3.58 -9.94
N ILE A 553 -10.44 4.80 -9.53
CA ILE A 553 -11.19 6.03 -9.80
C ILE A 553 -10.19 7.07 -10.26
N GLU A 554 -10.57 7.86 -11.24
CA GLU A 554 -9.74 8.96 -11.70
C GLU A 554 -10.57 10.08 -12.35
N GLY A 555 -10.24 11.33 -11.99
CA GLY A 555 -10.77 12.53 -12.64
C GLY A 555 -11.61 13.38 -11.69
N ALA A 556 -11.85 14.63 -12.10
CA ALA A 556 -12.79 15.50 -11.40
C ALA A 556 -14.24 15.08 -11.68
N ALA A 557 -15.16 15.41 -10.78
CA ALA A 557 -16.59 15.24 -11.02
C ALA A 557 -17.05 16.14 -12.18
N GLY A 558 -17.63 15.54 -13.22
CA GLY A 558 -18.20 16.27 -14.35
C GLY A 558 -19.65 16.67 -14.14
N ASP A 559 -20.33 16.99 -15.25
CA ASP A 559 -21.73 17.46 -15.26
C ASP A 559 -22.72 16.45 -14.67
N LEU A 560 -22.44 15.15 -14.79
CA LEU A 560 -23.23 14.07 -14.18
C LEU A 560 -22.80 13.77 -12.73
N GLY A 561 -21.88 14.55 -12.17
CA GLY A 561 -21.40 14.40 -10.80
C GLY A 561 -20.54 13.15 -10.56
N LEU A 562 -19.97 12.55 -11.59
CA LEU A 562 -19.07 11.39 -11.51
C LEU A 562 -17.72 11.66 -12.20
N PRO A 563 -16.62 11.04 -11.75
CA PRO A 563 -15.29 11.19 -12.36
C PRO A 563 -15.20 10.50 -13.73
N ALA A 564 -14.13 10.75 -14.50
CA ALA A 564 -13.99 10.20 -15.85
C ALA A 564 -13.89 8.66 -15.81
N ARG A 565 -13.02 8.13 -14.94
CA ARG A 565 -13.02 6.72 -14.54
C ARG A 565 -13.76 6.59 -13.21
N HIS A 566 -14.97 6.03 -13.25
CA HIS A 566 -15.88 6.02 -12.09
C HIS A 566 -15.88 4.71 -11.31
N GLY A 567 -15.39 3.62 -11.89
CA GLY A 567 -15.31 2.29 -11.28
C GLY A 567 -16.68 1.77 -10.84
N MET A 568 -17.67 1.77 -11.72
CA MET A 568 -19.00 1.19 -11.44
C MET A 568 -19.41 0.34 -12.65
N THR A 569 -20.20 -0.70 -12.44
CA THR A 569 -20.84 -1.43 -13.55
C THR A 569 -21.99 -0.61 -14.15
N ALA A 570 -22.50 -1.00 -15.32
CA ALA A 570 -23.66 -0.34 -15.92
C ALA A 570 -24.89 -0.36 -14.98
N GLY A 571 -25.11 -1.45 -14.26
CA GLY A 571 -26.20 -1.61 -13.30
C GLY A 571 -26.02 -0.76 -12.04
N GLU A 572 -24.83 -0.73 -11.48
CA GLU A 572 -24.51 0.18 -10.36
C GLU A 572 -24.68 1.65 -10.78
N LEU A 573 -24.22 2.01 -11.98
CA LEU A 573 -24.31 3.35 -12.55
C LEU A 573 -25.76 3.76 -12.81
N ALA A 574 -26.59 2.86 -13.31
CA ALA A 574 -28.03 3.11 -13.47
C ALA A 574 -28.73 3.34 -12.13
N ARG A 575 -28.39 2.56 -11.08
CA ARG A 575 -28.92 2.78 -9.72
C ARG A 575 -28.54 4.15 -9.19
N PHE A 576 -27.27 4.51 -9.33
CA PHE A 576 -26.76 5.83 -8.95
C PHE A 576 -27.48 6.95 -9.69
N LEU A 577 -27.53 6.90 -11.03
CA LEU A 577 -28.15 7.95 -11.84
C LEU A 577 -29.66 8.05 -11.57
N ASN A 578 -30.37 6.93 -11.40
CA ASN A 578 -31.80 6.95 -11.13
C ASN A 578 -32.12 7.65 -9.81
N ALA A 579 -31.32 7.39 -8.77
CA ALA A 579 -31.47 7.97 -7.44
C ALA A 579 -30.94 9.42 -7.35
N ASP A 580 -29.66 9.62 -7.66
CA ASP A 580 -28.97 10.91 -7.47
C ASP A 580 -29.46 11.99 -8.45
N SER A 581 -29.92 11.61 -9.66
CA SER A 581 -30.46 12.56 -10.64
C SER A 581 -32.00 12.70 -10.59
N GLY A 582 -32.67 12.04 -9.65
CA GLY A 582 -34.13 12.10 -9.47
C GLY A 582 -34.91 11.70 -10.72
N ILE A 583 -34.48 10.65 -11.44
CA ILE A 583 -35.11 10.24 -12.69
C ILE A 583 -36.41 9.46 -12.44
N ASP A 584 -36.47 8.72 -11.33
CA ASP A 584 -37.64 7.92 -10.91
C ASP A 584 -38.14 6.93 -11.97
N ALA A 585 -37.21 6.31 -12.71
CA ALA A 585 -37.54 5.19 -13.58
C ALA A 585 -37.82 3.92 -12.75
N ASP A 586 -38.78 3.10 -13.20
CA ASP A 586 -39.03 1.76 -12.65
C ASP A 586 -37.89 0.81 -13.05
N LEU A 587 -36.77 0.92 -12.32
CA LEU A 587 -35.52 0.25 -12.62
C LEU A 587 -35.34 -1.04 -11.83
N ARG A 588 -35.16 -2.15 -12.57
CA ARG A 588 -34.70 -3.43 -12.07
C ARG A 588 -33.35 -3.79 -12.69
N VAL A 589 -32.33 -3.96 -11.85
CA VAL A 589 -31.02 -4.49 -12.30
C VAL A 589 -31.00 -6.01 -12.10
N VAL A 590 -30.55 -6.75 -13.11
CA VAL A 590 -30.21 -8.18 -13.02
C VAL A 590 -28.71 -8.26 -12.72
N PRO A 591 -28.32 -8.53 -11.47
CA PRO A 591 -26.91 -8.54 -11.08
C PRO A 591 -26.18 -9.73 -11.71
N MET A 592 -24.90 -9.55 -11.96
CA MET A 592 -24.00 -10.62 -12.37
C MET A 592 -23.73 -11.59 -11.22
N LYS A 593 -23.14 -12.74 -11.57
CA LYS A 593 -22.57 -13.67 -10.60
C LYS A 593 -21.09 -13.90 -10.90
N GLY A 594 -20.25 -13.85 -9.87
CA GLY A 594 -18.82 -14.17 -9.94
C GLY A 594 -17.89 -12.96 -10.06
N TRP A 595 -18.36 -11.85 -10.65
CA TRP A 595 -17.56 -10.64 -10.80
C TRP A 595 -17.23 -9.99 -9.45
N ARG A 596 -16.00 -9.48 -9.31
CA ARG A 596 -15.57 -8.60 -8.23
C ARG A 596 -14.95 -7.34 -8.79
N ARG A 597 -14.93 -6.29 -7.97
CA ARG A 597 -14.49 -4.95 -8.39
C ARG A 597 -13.01 -4.87 -8.77
N GLU A 598 -12.16 -5.74 -8.26
CA GLU A 598 -10.74 -5.78 -8.64
C GLU A 598 -10.48 -6.42 -10.01
N GLN A 599 -11.46 -7.13 -10.57
CA GLN A 599 -11.26 -7.87 -11.81
C GLN A 599 -11.29 -6.95 -13.04
N TRP A 600 -10.25 -7.08 -13.86
CA TRP A 600 -10.19 -6.59 -15.23
C TRP A 600 -10.99 -7.51 -16.16
N PHE A 601 -11.38 -7.02 -17.35
CA PHE A 601 -12.21 -7.81 -18.26
C PHE A 601 -11.60 -9.18 -18.61
N ASP A 602 -10.29 -9.22 -18.87
CA ASP A 602 -9.56 -10.44 -19.23
C ASP A 602 -9.52 -11.49 -18.10
N GLU A 603 -9.84 -11.09 -16.87
CA GLU A 603 -9.92 -11.97 -15.70
C GLU A 603 -11.34 -12.53 -15.48
N THR A 604 -12.33 -12.12 -16.29
CA THR A 604 -13.74 -12.54 -16.14
C THR A 604 -14.03 -13.88 -16.82
N GLY A 605 -13.22 -14.29 -17.79
CA GLY A 605 -13.47 -15.43 -18.66
C GLY A 605 -14.57 -15.23 -19.71
N LEU A 606 -15.13 -14.01 -19.82
CA LEU A 606 -16.06 -13.66 -20.89
C LEU A 606 -15.32 -13.37 -22.20
N PRO A 607 -15.91 -13.67 -23.37
CA PRO A 607 -15.32 -13.29 -24.65
C PRO A 607 -15.32 -11.76 -24.81
N TRP A 608 -14.19 -11.21 -25.25
CA TRP A 608 -14.15 -9.81 -25.67
C TRP A 608 -14.86 -9.68 -27.01
N ILE A 609 -15.97 -8.96 -27.01
CA ILE A 609 -16.67 -8.51 -28.22
C ILE A 609 -16.59 -6.99 -28.17
N ASP A 610 -16.25 -6.38 -29.30
CA ASP A 610 -16.04 -4.94 -29.41
C ASP A 610 -17.26 -4.16 -28.90
N PRO A 611 -17.16 -3.43 -27.78
CA PRO A 611 -18.29 -2.68 -27.24
C PRO A 611 -18.77 -1.57 -28.17
N ALA A 612 -17.87 -1.07 -29.02
CA ALA A 612 -18.14 -0.09 -30.07
C ALA A 612 -17.14 -0.31 -31.24
N PRO A 613 -17.42 0.17 -32.46
CA PRO A 613 -16.56 -0.05 -33.63
C PRO A 613 -15.10 0.38 -33.44
N ASP A 614 -14.86 1.40 -32.63
CA ASP A 614 -13.53 1.94 -32.34
C ASP A 614 -12.99 1.51 -30.96
N LEU A 615 -13.67 0.65 -30.21
CA LEU A 615 -13.20 0.12 -28.93
C LEU A 615 -12.92 -1.38 -29.04
N ARG A 616 -11.81 -1.71 -29.69
CA ARG A 616 -11.54 -3.08 -30.15
C ARG A 616 -10.59 -3.88 -29.28
N THR A 617 -9.93 -3.22 -28.34
CA THR A 617 -8.92 -3.85 -27.49
C THR A 617 -9.11 -3.40 -26.05
N LEU A 618 -8.71 -4.27 -25.12
CA LEU A 618 -8.69 -3.92 -23.70
C LEU A 618 -7.75 -2.72 -23.39
N PRO A 619 -6.53 -2.61 -23.99
CA PRO A 619 -5.72 -1.40 -23.88
C PRO A 619 -6.43 -0.12 -24.34
N ALA A 620 -7.20 -0.17 -25.44
CA ALA A 620 -8.00 0.96 -25.88
C ALA A 620 -9.01 1.36 -24.79
N ALA A 621 -9.72 0.38 -24.18
CA ALA A 621 -10.62 0.64 -23.05
C ALA A 621 -9.90 1.22 -21.82
N MET A 622 -8.71 0.73 -21.49
CA MET A 622 -7.88 1.25 -20.41
C MET A 622 -7.50 2.72 -20.59
N LEU A 623 -7.23 3.15 -21.82
CA LEU A 623 -6.82 4.52 -22.17
C LEU A 623 -8.01 5.45 -22.44
N HIS A 624 -9.17 4.88 -22.80
CA HIS A 624 -10.38 5.59 -23.21
C HIS A 624 -10.82 6.71 -22.25
N PRO A 625 -10.82 6.55 -20.90
CA PRO A 625 -11.24 7.62 -19.98
C PRO A 625 -10.45 8.93 -20.13
N GLY A 626 -9.19 8.84 -20.56
CA GLY A 626 -8.36 10.01 -20.86
C GLY A 626 -8.42 10.43 -22.33
N PHE A 627 -8.37 9.46 -23.24
CA PHE A 627 -8.28 9.72 -24.68
C PHE A 627 -9.56 10.31 -25.26
N ARG A 628 -10.71 10.04 -24.67
CA ARG A 628 -11.98 10.68 -25.05
C ARG A 628 -11.90 12.20 -25.02
N ALA A 629 -11.20 12.77 -24.04
CA ALA A 629 -11.04 14.23 -23.97
C ALA A 629 -10.05 14.79 -25.02
N LEU A 630 -9.12 13.97 -25.52
CA LEU A 630 -8.20 14.37 -26.59
C LEU A 630 -8.88 14.36 -27.96
N GLU A 631 -9.91 13.55 -28.14
CA GLU A 631 -10.62 13.38 -29.42
C GLU A 631 -11.23 14.69 -29.94
N ASP A 632 -11.69 15.54 -29.02
CA ASP A 632 -12.33 16.82 -29.32
C ASP A 632 -11.32 17.97 -29.52
N THR A 633 -10.02 17.68 -29.51
CA THR A 633 -8.93 18.64 -29.75
C THR A 633 -8.39 18.52 -31.19
N SER A 634 -7.41 19.35 -31.59
CA SER A 634 -6.86 19.31 -32.96
C SER A 634 -6.00 18.09 -33.31
N VAL A 635 -6.00 17.00 -32.53
CA VAL A 635 -5.27 15.76 -32.83
C VAL A 635 -6.20 14.59 -33.13
N SER A 636 -5.72 13.65 -33.94
CA SER A 636 -6.36 12.34 -34.10
C SER A 636 -5.99 11.44 -32.92
N VAL A 637 -6.99 10.73 -32.37
CA VAL A 637 -6.80 9.66 -31.38
C VAL A 637 -6.75 8.27 -32.02
N GLY A 638 -6.46 8.19 -33.32
CA GLY A 638 -6.29 6.93 -34.03
C GLY A 638 -7.57 6.27 -34.57
N ARG A 639 -8.75 6.91 -34.48
CA ARG A 639 -9.94 6.43 -35.19
C ARG A 639 -9.67 6.28 -36.69
N GLY A 640 -10.29 5.28 -37.31
CA GLY A 640 -10.03 4.93 -38.70
C GLY A 640 -8.67 4.28 -38.96
N THR A 641 -7.96 3.83 -37.91
CA THR A 641 -6.73 3.01 -38.01
C THR A 641 -6.94 1.66 -37.32
N ASP A 642 -5.91 0.81 -37.25
CA ASP A 642 -5.93 -0.44 -36.49
C ASP A 642 -5.87 -0.23 -34.95
N HIS A 643 -5.55 0.99 -34.49
CA HIS A 643 -5.30 1.29 -33.08
C HIS A 643 -6.02 2.55 -32.56
N PRO A 644 -7.35 2.62 -32.63
CA PRO A 644 -8.12 3.70 -32.01
C PRO A 644 -7.90 3.75 -30.50
N PHE A 645 -7.75 4.96 -29.96
CA PHE A 645 -7.49 5.26 -28.54
C PHE A 645 -6.19 4.73 -27.94
N GLU A 646 -5.33 4.10 -28.74
CA GLU A 646 -3.99 3.66 -28.32
C GLU A 646 -2.89 4.57 -28.87
N GLN A 647 -3.24 5.52 -29.75
CA GLN A 647 -2.29 6.45 -30.36
C GLN A 647 -2.88 7.85 -30.51
N VAL A 648 -2.00 8.84 -30.55
CA VAL A 648 -2.36 10.26 -30.73
C VAL A 648 -1.39 10.95 -31.68
N GLY A 649 -1.88 11.77 -32.60
CA GLY A 649 -1.04 12.43 -33.58
C GLY A 649 -1.77 13.37 -34.53
N ALA A 650 -1.01 14.07 -35.36
CA ALA A 650 -1.51 14.94 -36.42
C ALA A 650 -0.43 15.12 -37.51
N PRO A 651 -0.77 15.63 -38.72
CA PRO A 651 0.21 15.86 -39.78
C PRO A 651 1.36 16.79 -39.39
N TRP A 652 1.13 17.67 -38.42
CA TRP A 652 2.09 18.66 -37.93
C TRP A 652 2.89 18.22 -36.69
N VAL A 653 2.65 17.02 -36.15
CA VAL A 653 3.32 16.52 -34.94
C VAL A 653 4.63 15.80 -35.30
N ASP A 654 5.71 16.20 -34.63
CA ASP A 654 6.98 15.46 -34.60
C ASP A 654 6.89 14.33 -33.54
N GLY A 655 6.63 13.11 -34.00
CA GLY A 655 6.46 11.93 -33.15
C GLY A 655 7.65 11.64 -32.23
N PRO A 656 8.90 11.53 -32.73
CA PRO A 656 10.09 11.36 -31.90
C PRO A 656 10.21 12.40 -30.79
N ARG A 657 10.02 13.68 -31.11
CA ARG A 657 10.11 14.77 -30.12
C ARG A 657 9.00 14.70 -29.07
N LEU A 658 7.77 14.38 -29.47
CA LEU A 658 6.66 14.17 -28.54
C LEU A 658 6.91 12.97 -27.63
N ALA A 659 7.38 11.85 -28.18
CA ALA A 659 7.68 10.64 -27.42
C ALA A 659 8.80 10.89 -26.39
N GLU A 660 9.85 11.60 -26.75
CA GLU A 660 10.92 11.99 -25.82
C GLU A 660 10.39 12.86 -24.69
N ALA A 661 9.61 13.89 -25.01
CA ALA A 661 9.01 14.76 -24.01
C ALA A 661 8.12 13.99 -23.03
N LEU A 662 7.33 13.03 -23.50
CA LEU A 662 6.47 12.20 -22.66
C LEU A 662 7.26 11.17 -21.83
N ARG A 663 8.31 10.55 -22.39
CA ARG A 663 9.19 9.65 -21.62
C ARG A 663 9.86 10.37 -20.46
N ALA A 664 10.32 11.61 -20.67
CA ALA A 664 10.93 12.42 -19.62
C ALA A 664 9.96 12.75 -18.46
N ARG A 665 8.64 12.62 -18.68
CA ARG A 665 7.61 12.86 -17.67
C ARG A 665 7.27 11.64 -16.80
N GLY A 666 7.71 10.44 -17.18
CA GLY A 666 7.42 9.21 -16.42
C GLY A 666 5.92 8.94 -16.33
N LEU A 667 5.29 8.61 -17.46
CA LEU A 667 3.86 8.36 -17.53
C LEU A 667 3.46 7.18 -16.61
N PRO A 668 2.44 7.34 -15.75
CA PRO A 668 2.02 6.29 -14.82
C PRO A 668 1.38 5.12 -15.58
N GLY A 669 1.97 3.93 -15.47
CA GLY A 669 1.46 2.70 -16.08
C GLY A 669 1.51 2.64 -17.61
N ALA A 670 2.12 3.62 -18.29
CA ALA A 670 2.18 3.68 -19.75
C ALA A 670 3.55 4.16 -20.25
N ARG A 671 3.85 3.86 -21.52
CA ARG A 671 5.03 4.39 -22.21
C ARG A 671 4.69 4.81 -23.63
N ALA A 672 5.19 5.99 -24.02
CA ALA A 672 5.01 6.56 -25.34
C ALA A 672 6.16 6.19 -26.29
N TYR A 673 5.80 5.69 -27.46
CA TYR A 673 6.71 5.39 -28.58
C TYR A 673 6.34 6.21 -29.80
N PRO A 674 7.30 6.74 -30.57
CA PRO A 674 6.98 7.48 -31.78
C PRO A 674 6.33 6.56 -32.82
N VAL A 675 5.32 7.06 -33.52
CA VAL A 675 4.59 6.33 -34.57
C VAL A 675 4.27 7.26 -35.74
N ARG A 676 4.09 6.68 -36.92
CA ARG A 676 3.44 7.31 -38.08
C ARG A 676 2.22 6.49 -38.46
N PHE A 677 1.10 7.15 -38.71
CA PHE A 677 -0.15 6.49 -39.09
C PHE A 677 -0.98 7.39 -40.02
N THR A 678 -1.84 6.78 -40.83
CA THR A 678 -2.77 7.50 -41.71
C THR A 678 -4.18 7.00 -41.42
N PRO A 679 -5.06 7.81 -40.82
CA PRO A 679 -6.47 7.46 -40.63
C PRO A 679 -7.17 7.23 -41.97
N ALA A 680 -7.96 6.16 -42.08
CA ALA A 680 -8.85 5.95 -43.24
C ALA A 680 -10.17 6.75 -43.12
N ALA A 681 -10.55 7.11 -41.90
CA ALA A 681 -11.76 7.87 -41.58
C ALA A 681 -11.52 8.73 -40.32
N GLY A 682 -12.43 9.68 -40.05
CA GLY A 682 -12.32 10.59 -38.91
C GLY A 682 -11.35 11.75 -39.16
N ARG A 683 -10.76 12.30 -38.10
CA ARG A 683 -9.86 13.46 -38.19
C ARG A 683 -8.58 13.09 -38.94
N TYR A 684 -8.21 13.91 -39.92
CA TYR A 684 -7.06 13.71 -40.82
C TYR A 684 -7.18 12.44 -41.70
N ALA A 685 -8.39 12.07 -42.10
CA ALA A 685 -8.61 10.97 -43.03
C ALA A 685 -7.81 11.17 -44.33
N GLY A 686 -7.02 10.17 -44.71
CA GLY A 686 -6.14 10.19 -45.89
C GLY A 686 -4.83 10.96 -45.72
N GLU A 687 -4.60 11.61 -44.57
CA GLU A 687 -3.40 12.40 -44.30
C GLU A 687 -2.43 11.69 -43.34
N ALA A 688 -1.15 11.66 -43.69
CA ALA A 688 -0.12 11.04 -42.85
C ALA A 688 0.13 11.85 -41.58
N CYS A 689 -0.07 11.22 -40.42
CA CYS A 689 0.13 11.80 -39.10
C CYS A 689 1.44 11.29 -38.47
N GLY A 690 2.21 12.20 -37.87
CA GLY A 690 3.22 11.85 -36.88
C GLY A 690 2.60 11.86 -35.48
N GLY A 691 3.10 11.05 -34.57
CA GLY A 691 2.50 10.96 -33.24
C GLY A 691 3.20 10.01 -32.29
N VAL A 692 2.45 9.60 -31.26
CA VAL A 692 2.88 8.58 -30.30
C VAL A 692 1.85 7.47 -30.16
N PHE A 693 2.35 6.23 -30.06
CA PHE A 693 1.60 5.05 -29.65
C PHE A 693 1.88 4.79 -28.16
N LEU A 694 0.84 4.47 -27.40
CA LEU A 694 0.91 4.25 -25.96
C LEU A 694 0.83 2.76 -25.68
N VAL A 695 1.89 2.23 -25.07
CA VAL A 695 1.89 0.87 -24.53
C VAL A 695 1.57 0.94 -23.04
N VAL A 696 0.51 0.27 -22.61
CA VAL A 696 0.22 0.06 -21.18
C VAL A 696 1.25 -0.92 -20.63
N THR A 697 2.11 -0.45 -19.72
CA THR A 697 3.19 -1.25 -19.12
C THR A 697 2.82 -1.81 -17.76
N ASP A 698 1.89 -1.17 -17.07
CA ASP A 698 1.35 -1.60 -15.77
C ASP A 698 -0.08 -1.05 -15.63
N ARG A 699 -1.08 -1.92 -15.75
CA ARG A 699 -2.50 -1.55 -15.68
C ARG A 699 -2.92 -1.08 -14.29
N ALA A 700 -2.28 -1.57 -13.22
CA ALA A 700 -2.58 -1.16 -11.86
C ALA A 700 -2.03 0.24 -11.54
N ALA A 701 -0.90 0.61 -12.15
CA ALA A 701 -0.36 1.97 -12.04
C ALA A 701 -0.99 2.96 -13.03
N LEU A 702 -1.78 2.50 -14.01
CA LEU A 702 -2.28 3.33 -15.10
C LEU A 702 -3.26 4.40 -14.59
N ARG A 703 -2.95 5.65 -14.92
CA ARG A 703 -3.79 6.82 -14.68
C ARG A 703 -4.13 7.47 -16.02
N PRO A 704 -5.10 6.89 -16.79
CA PRO A 704 -5.36 7.31 -18.18
C PRO A 704 -5.70 8.79 -18.32
N VAL A 705 -6.39 9.37 -17.34
CA VAL A 705 -6.76 10.79 -17.39
C VAL A 705 -5.53 11.67 -17.20
N ARG A 706 -4.64 11.34 -16.26
CA ARG A 706 -3.34 12.02 -16.11
C ARG A 706 -2.49 11.87 -17.38
N VAL A 707 -2.47 10.69 -18.00
CA VAL A 707 -1.74 10.47 -19.25
C VAL A 707 -2.23 11.43 -20.35
N ALA A 708 -3.55 11.61 -20.47
CA ALA A 708 -4.11 12.55 -21.43
C ALA A 708 -3.71 14.02 -21.14
N LEU A 709 -3.69 14.43 -19.87
CA LEU A 709 -3.20 15.78 -19.49
C LEU A 709 -1.71 15.98 -19.84
N GLU A 710 -0.87 14.97 -19.63
CA GLU A 710 0.56 15.01 -19.98
C GLU A 710 0.74 15.13 -21.51
N ILE A 711 -0.07 14.40 -22.30
CA ILE A 711 -0.10 14.51 -23.77
C ILE A 711 -0.52 15.93 -24.20
N ALA A 712 -1.63 16.44 -23.69
CA ALA A 712 -2.13 17.77 -24.03
C ALA A 712 -1.11 18.87 -23.67
N SER A 713 -0.50 18.78 -22.49
CA SER A 713 0.56 19.70 -22.05
C SER A 713 1.77 19.66 -22.98
N ALA A 714 2.23 18.46 -23.35
CA ALA A 714 3.37 18.29 -24.24
C ALA A 714 3.08 18.81 -25.64
N LEU A 715 1.90 18.52 -26.20
CA LEU A 715 1.48 19.00 -27.52
C LEU A 715 1.46 20.54 -27.55
N ARG A 716 0.85 21.17 -26.54
CA ARG A 716 0.80 22.62 -26.42
C ARG A 716 2.20 23.25 -26.32
N ARG A 717 3.07 22.68 -25.47
CA ARG A 717 4.43 23.20 -25.26
C ARG A 717 5.31 23.06 -26.50
N LEU A 718 5.19 21.97 -27.24
CA LEU A 718 6.06 21.66 -28.38
C LEU A 718 5.58 22.27 -29.69
N PHE A 719 4.26 22.37 -29.89
CA PHE A 719 3.65 22.74 -31.18
C PHE A 719 2.77 24.00 -31.11
N GLY A 720 2.65 24.61 -29.93
CA GLY A 720 2.06 25.94 -29.74
C GLY A 720 0.64 26.04 -30.28
N LEU A 721 0.40 27.08 -31.09
CA LEU A 721 -0.90 27.42 -31.67
C LEU A 721 -1.49 26.35 -32.61
N ARG A 722 -0.69 25.36 -33.05
CA ARG A 722 -1.22 24.25 -33.87
C ARG A 722 -2.07 23.27 -33.05
N TYR A 723 -1.88 23.25 -31.73
CA TYR A 723 -2.70 22.45 -30.83
C TYR A 723 -3.85 23.29 -30.28
N GLU A 724 -5.08 22.99 -30.72
CA GLU A 724 -6.30 23.68 -30.32
C GLU A 724 -7.11 22.78 -29.38
N MET A 725 -7.46 23.33 -28.21
CA MET A 725 -8.25 22.64 -27.17
C MET A 725 -9.69 23.17 -27.06
N SER A 726 -10.09 24.12 -27.91
CA SER A 726 -11.35 24.87 -27.82
C SER A 726 -12.62 24.02 -27.98
N GLY A 727 -12.50 22.77 -28.43
CA GLY A 727 -13.60 21.81 -28.54
C GLY A 727 -13.66 20.76 -27.43
N ALA A 728 -12.65 20.64 -26.56
CA ALA A 728 -12.51 19.53 -25.63
C ALA A 728 -13.75 19.40 -24.71
N GLU A 729 -14.41 18.22 -24.68
CA GLU A 729 -15.02 17.79 -23.42
C GLU A 729 -13.97 18.01 -22.33
N PRO A 730 -14.30 18.65 -21.20
CA PRO A 730 -13.27 19.23 -20.35
C PRO A 730 -12.20 18.20 -20.02
N LEU A 731 -10.96 18.43 -20.44
CA LEU A 731 -9.84 17.49 -20.24
C LEU A 731 -9.78 17.06 -18.77
N GLY A 732 -10.00 15.76 -18.52
CA GLY A 732 -10.08 15.19 -17.17
C GLY A 732 -11.38 15.43 -16.41
N GLY A 733 -12.43 15.78 -17.14
CA GLY A 733 -13.80 15.84 -16.67
C GLY A 733 -14.19 17.12 -15.95
N SER A 734 -13.36 18.17 -15.96
CA SER A 734 -13.67 19.48 -15.38
C SER A 734 -13.12 20.65 -16.22
N LYS A 735 -13.94 21.70 -16.40
CA LYS A 735 -13.52 22.96 -17.05
C LYS A 735 -12.37 23.63 -16.30
N GLU A 736 -12.30 23.41 -14.99
CA GLU A 736 -11.22 23.91 -14.15
C GLU A 736 -9.88 23.23 -14.47
N ALA A 737 -9.89 21.91 -14.69
CA ALA A 737 -8.68 21.18 -15.05
C ALA A 737 -8.10 21.66 -16.39
N LEU A 738 -8.97 21.89 -17.38
CA LEU A 738 -8.59 22.49 -18.65
C LEU A 738 -8.02 23.92 -18.47
N ALA A 739 -8.71 24.77 -17.71
CA ALA A 739 -8.25 26.15 -17.46
C ALA A 739 -6.89 26.18 -16.73
N ARG A 740 -6.65 25.27 -15.78
CA ARG A 740 -5.36 25.14 -15.07
C ARG A 740 -4.24 24.66 -16.01
N LEU A 741 -4.54 23.71 -16.89
CA LEU A 741 -3.62 23.27 -17.94
C LEU A 741 -3.30 24.41 -18.91
N GLU A 742 -4.31 25.21 -19.28
CA GLU A 742 -4.16 26.42 -20.09
C GLU A 742 -3.34 27.51 -19.37
N GLY A 743 -3.44 27.60 -18.05
CA GLY A 743 -2.58 28.41 -17.20
C GLY A 743 -1.13 27.94 -17.09
N GLY A 744 -0.80 26.77 -17.66
CA GLY A 744 0.55 26.19 -17.63
C GLY A 744 0.85 25.40 -16.35
N GLU A 745 -0.17 25.04 -15.58
CA GLU A 745 0.03 24.18 -14.41
C GLU A 745 0.47 22.77 -14.82
N ASP A 746 1.34 22.18 -14.00
CA ASP A 746 1.86 20.83 -14.23
C ASP A 746 0.74 19.78 -14.19
N PRO A 747 0.60 18.91 -15.21
CA PRO A 747 -0.43 17.87 -15.27
C PRO A 747 -0.53 16.98 -14.03
N ALA A 748 0.60 16.66 -13.39
CA ALA A 748 0.61 15.84 -12.19
C ALA A 748 -0.03 16.57 -11.00
N ARG A 749 0.10 17.91 -10.91
CA ARG A 749 -0.57 18.72 -9.89
C ARG A 749 -2.07 18.85 -10.11
N ILE A 750 -2.48 18.98 -11.37
CA ILE A 750 -3.90 19.00 -11.75
C ILE A 750 -4.54 17.67 -11.31
N ALA A 751 -3.93 16.55 -11.70
CA ALA A 751 -4.41 15.22 -11.33
C ALA A 751 -4.41 14.97 -9.82
N ALA A 752 -3.36 15.39 -9.11
CA ALA A 752 -3.29 15.27 -7.64
C ALA A 752 -4.38 16.07 -6.92
N GLY A 753 -4.86 17.16 -7.53
CA GLY A 753 -5.94 18.00 -6.98
C GLY A 753 -7.29 17.26 -6.86
N TRP A 754 -7.48 16.15 -7.56
CA TRP A 754 -8.74 15.41 -7.55
C TRP A 754 -8.89 14.46 -6.36
N ALA A 755 -7.86 14.25 -5.53
CA ALA A 755 -7.90 13.28 -4.44
C ALA A 755 -9.13 13.45 -3.52
N ALA A 756 -9.52 14.69 -3.22
CA ALA A 756 -10.70 15.00 -2.43
C ALA A 756 -12.02 14.69 -3.16
N ASP A 757 -12.09 14.96 -4.46
CA ASP A 757 -13.24 14.59 -5.30
C ASP A 757 -13.39 13.09 -5.43
N GLU A 758 -12.29 12.37 -5.64
CA GLU A 758 -12.26 10.92 -5.73
C GLU A 758 -12.68 10.27 -4.40
N ALA A 759 -12.28 10.84 -3.26
CA ALA A 759 -12.72 10.39 -1.93
C ALA A 759 -14.22 10.62 -1.72
N ARG A 760 -14.73 11.81 -2.07
CA ARG A 760 -16.18 12.10 -2.04
C ARG A 760 -16.96 11.16 -2.94
N TRP A 761 -16.43 10.87 -4.13
CA TRP A 761 -17.04 9.93 -5.06
C TRP A 761 -17.18 8.53 -4.48
N ARG A 762 -16.15 8.01 -3.80
CA ARG A 762 -16.20 6.70 -3.13
C ARG A 762 -17.36 6.61 -2.15
N LEU A 763 -17.58 7.67 -1.36
CA LEU A 763 -18.69 7.73 -0.40
C LEU A 763 -20.05 7.80 -1.11
N ARG A 764 -20.16 8.61 -2.18
CA ARG A 764 -21.41 8.77 -2.93
C ARG A 764 -21.85 7.51 -3.68
N ARG A 765 -20.90 6.76 -4.26
CA ARG A 765 -21.24 5.53 -5.00
C ARG A 765 -21.60 4.34 -4.09
N ALA A 766 -21.15 4.35 -2.83
CA ALA A 766 -21.25 3.22 -1.92
C ALA A 766 -22.67 2.61 -1.77
N PRO A 767 -23.76 3.39 -1.65
CA PRO A 767 -25.13 2.84 -1.52
C PRO A 767 -25.63 2.14 -2.78
N HIS A 768 -24.99 2.38 -3.92
CA HIS A 768 -25.41 1.91 -5.23
C HIS A 768 -24.66 0.66 -5.68
N LEU A 769 -23.58 0.30 -4.98
CA LEU A 769 -22.72 -0.84 -5.34
C LEU A 769 -23.45 -2.17 -5.14
N LEU A 770 -23.25 -3.09 -6.07
CA LEU A 770 -23.83 -4.43 -6.09
C LEU A 770 -22.78 -5.52 -5.85
N TYR A 771 -21.51 -5.21 -6.08
CA TYR A 771 -20.41 -6.18 -6.07
C TYR A 771 -19.38 -5.84 -4.99
N PRO A 772 -18.76 -6.88 -4.39
CA PRO A 772 -17.77 -6.70 -3.33
C PRO A 772 -16.43 -6.15 -3.84
#